data_AF-A0A5N6YFT5-F1
#
_entry.id   AF-A0A5N6YFT5-F1
#
_cell.length_a   1.000
_cell.length_b   1.000
_cell.length_c   1.000
_cell.angle_alpha   90.00
_cell.angle_beta   90.00
_cell.angle_gamma   90.00
#
_symmetry.space_group_name_H-M   'P 1'
#
loop_
_entity.id
_entity.type
_entity.pdbx_description
1 polymer ?
#
loop_
_entity_poly.entity_id
_entity_poly.type
_entity_poly.pdbx_seq_one_letter_code
_entity_poly.pdbx_strand_id
1 'polypeptide(L)'
;MESHAPAVAGKPDPKKGPYQATPWNIQLSATDTPGFIHVENLEQRSADRASDLVMNNHSKFHTFHDEIVGFHNHISHHVLTLWALGATPDEMQAAYDFNKSFQLLTYYNDPSVNIKLRDPEFFRQGLGNFELYGDYVRFFQAEVAAKGVPTVLNEYLFKGDTLAEDLLARLFSGFLHPLINLGFALEFQQPFLAAECLASTCMHPPYPAEFLTATEQHVECNGRPRSLPILSIVEGMRLDPVVATAVGPEDGNNRIADALLKRALKELIPHLSYFHVERTEEDLARKTGEILQASAYICGAAQHPRKVEALDFVMLHSLTAAVFFPTIIRQQWISIETRARLLEWKGRSDLITYAALGCPKLYPDRITGYRPKQAATGWSDVVQRARVYQDDGHACKVIRALMCAENVCQPFEGVEGFPLKKADFLTLAHMTMDSVERMLDPNWVRQTEKVKQMSAQGRGQHSQVSAIMLRWIHAYCRSASKLNQLRPGIAQNRQVSVWEGSLQDVSLLSECIRGTRAVFMVVAIPDNMPHCTIAQDCTNAVLNALKKLQTEGCQSLPKLIVLSSASLEDSLCADVPPLIHRVLNIAAGNLYSDLAKAEKVLRAEGHWVSTTFVKPGGLVHDVQRGHTLSTTTAKTPVSFLDVAAGMVEIANVDDKRYDMTNVSVNAIGDGTAFPWKGVYYVMTGLLFHFFPWTYKYFGDCPMPKPKKDL
;
A
#
# COMPACT_ATOMS: atom_id res chain seq x y z
N MET A 1 -16.18 46.57 18.71
CA MET A 1 -15.16 46.54 19.77
C MET A 1 -15.57 45.49 20.78
N GLU A 2 -15.02 44.29 20.63
CA GLU A 2 -14.53 43.44 21.71
C GLU A 2 -13.53 42.50 21.01
N SER A 3 -12.29 42.96 20.95
CA SER A 3 -11.17 42.21 20.40
C SER A 3 -10.80 41.12 21.39
N HIS A 4 -11.09 39.88 21.08
CA HIS A 4 -10.47 38.75 21.77
C HIS A 4 -8.98 38.74 21.42
N ALA A 5 -8.18 39.39 22.26
CA ALA A 5 -6.75 39.21 22.29
C ALA A 5 -6.44 37.72 22.52
N PRO A 6 -5.44 37.13 21.84
CA PRO A 6 -5.05 35.75 22.09
C PRO A 6 -4.62 35.59 23.55
N ALA A 7 -5.22 34.62 24.25
CA ALA A 7 -4.80 34.27 25.59
C ALA A 7 -3.30 33.94 25.60
N VAL A 8 -2.58 34.52 26.55
CA VAL A 8 -1.16 34.26 26.81
C VAL A 8 -0.94 32.75 27.01
N ALA A 9 0.10 32.24 26.37
CA ALA A 9 0.42 30.83 26.15
C ALA A 9 0.34 29.93 27.41
N GLY A 10 -0.27 28.74 27.22
CA GLY A 10 0.10 27.51 27.92
C GLY A 10 -0.41 27.26 29.33
N LYS A 11 -1.02 28.24 30.02
CA LYS A 11 -1.68 27.98 31.31
C LYS A 11 -3.16 27.65 31.07
N PRO A 12 -3.72 26.59 31.70
CA PRO A 12 -5.16 26.35 31.70
C PRO A 12 -5.86 27.65 32.09
N ASP A 13 -6.87 28.07 31.32
CA ASP A 13 -7.66 29.24 31.67
C ASP A 13 -8.35 28.96 33.01
N PRO A 14 -8.02 29.64 34.12
CA PRO A 14 -8.60 29.32 35.42
C PRO A 14 -10.13 29.41 35.41
N LYS A 15 -10.72 30.14 34.45
CA LYS A 15 -12.18 30.29 34.28
C LYS A 15 -12.84 29.08 33.62
N LYS A 16 -12.10 28.25 32.89
CA LYS A 16 -12.62 27.08 32.15
C LYS A 16 -12.52 25.76 32.93
N GLY A 17 -12.09 25.79 34.20
CA GLY A 17 -12.00 24.61 35.05
C GLY A 17 -10.87 23.63 34.65
N PRO A 18 -10.76 22.47 35.31
CA PRO A 18 -9.63 21.54 35.11
C PRO A 18 -9.66 20.74 33.81
N TYR A 19 -10.80 20.68 33.12
CA TYR A 19 -11.02 19.89 31.91
C TYR A 19 -10.90 20.77 30.66
N GLN A 20 -9.67 20.99 30.20
CA GLN A 20 -9.38 21.80 29.00
C GLN A 20 -8.51 21.02 28.02
N ALA A 21 -8.65 21.37 26.74
CA ALA A 21 -7.76 20.89 25.70
C ALA A 21 -6.38 21.53 25.91
N THR A 22 -5.34 20.70 26.02
CA THR A 22 -3.96 21.15 26.19
C THR A 22 -3.05 20.36 25.25
N PRO A 23 -1.76 20.69 25.15
CA PRO A 23 -0.81 19.87 24.40
C PRO A 23 -0.69 18.43 24.92
N TRP A 24 -1.14 18.13 26.16
CA TRP A 24 -1.06 16.81 26.78
C TRP A 24 -2.41 16.15 27.05
N ASN A 25 -3.52 16.83 26.72
CA ASN A 25 -4.87 16.34 26.99
C ASN A 25 -5.80 16.69 25.84
N ILE A 26 -6.49 15.68 25.32
CA ILE A 26 -7.61 15.85 24.39
C ILE A 26 -8.85 16.17 25.22
N GLN A 27 -9.58 17.21 24.84
CA GLN A 27 -10.86 17.53 25.46
C GLN A 27 -11.81 18.11 24.42
N LEU A 28 -12.81 17.32 24.07
CA LEU A 28 -13.89 17.71 23.17
C LEU A 28 -15.09 18.25 23.97
N SER A 29 -15.83 19.15 23.35
CA SER A 29 -17.04 19.76 23.89
C SER A 29 -18.11 19.67 22.82
N ALA A 30 -19.28 19.15 23.19
CA ALA A 30 -20.42 19.04 22.29
C ALA A 30 -20.90 20.40 21.76
N THR A 31 -20.59 21.48 22.49
CA THR A 31 -20.97 22.86 22.13
C THR A 31 -19.82 23.67 21.56
N ASP A 32 -18.61 23.53 22.12
CA ASP A 32 -17.50 24.44 21.81
C ASP A 32 -16.62 23.92 20.66
N THR A 33 -16.56 22.59 20.48
CA THR A 33 -15.71 21.97 19.45
C THR A 33 -16.46 20.96 18.58
N PRO A 34 -17.71 21.19 18.14
CA PRO A 34 -18.48 20.18 17.40
C PRO A 34 -17.90 19.85 16.00
N GLY A 35 -16.94 20.65 15.52
CA GLY A 35 -16.40 20.59 14.16
C GLY A 35 -17.22 21.42 13.17
N PHE A 36 -16.64 21.73 12.00
CA PHE A 36 -17.28 22.58 11.00
C PHE A 36 -18.54 21.94 10.43
N ILE A 37 -18.48 20.63 10.14
CA ILE A 37 -19.64 19.81 9.76
C ILE A 37 -19.86 18.71 10.78
N HIS A 38 -21.07 18.70 11.33
CA HIS A 38 -21.54 17.75 12.33
C HIS A 38 -23.06 17.62 12.25
N VAL A 39 -23.60 16.56 12.85
CA VAL A 39 -25.05 16.41 13.05
C VAL A 39 -25.52 17.25 14.24
N GLU A 40 -26.80 17.62 14.23
CA GLU A 40 -27.40 18.31 15.37
C GLU A 40 -27.43 17.44 16.63
N ASN A 41 -27.47 18.08 17.80
CA ASN A 41 -27.66 17.43 19.12
C ASN A 41 -26.53 16.47 19.51
N LEU A 42 -25.26 16.85 19.31
CA LEU A 42 -24.13 16.11 19.88
C LEU A 42 -24.25 16.05 21.42
N GLU A 43 -23.94 14.88 21.97
CA GLU A 43 -24.01 14.65 23.41
C GLU A 43 -22.65 14.84 24.07
N GLN A 44 -22.60 15.52 25.22
CA GLN A 44 -21.34 15.74 25.96
C GLN A 44 -20.69 14.40 26.38
N ARG A 45 -21.49 13.40 26.79
CA ARG A 45 -20.96 12.07 27.12
C ARG A 45 -20.24 11.40 25.94
N SER A 46 -20.67 11.66 24.70
CA SER A 46 -19.99 11.18 23.50
C SER A 46 -18.69 11.96 23.28
N ALA A 47 -18.70 13.28 23.49
CA ALA A 47 -17.48 14.09 23.42
C ALA A 47 -16.42 13.62 24.44
N ASP A 48 -16.83 13.35 25.68
CA ASP A 48 -15.94 12.83 26.73
C ASP A 48 -15.37 11.46 26.34
N ARG A 49 -16.22 10.55 25.87
CA ARG A 49 -15.79 9.23 25.38
C ARG A 49 -14.80 9.33 24.23
N ALA A 50 -15.09 10.16 23.23
CA ALA A 50 -14.21 10.39 22.10
C ALA A 50 -12.86 10.94 22.56
N SER A 51 -12.85 11.88 23.51
CA SER A 51 -11.64 12.43 24.11
C SER A 51 -10.78 11.33 24.75
N ASP A 52 -11.40 10.45 25.54
CA ASP A 52 -10.72 9.32 26.17
C ASP A 52 -10.14 8.34 25.15
N LEU A 53 -10.90 7.97 24.12
CA LEU A 53 -10.47 6.98 23.12
C LEU A 53 -9.32 7.53 22.26
N VAL A 54 -9.41 8.79 21.85
CA VAL A 54 -8.36 9.49 21.11
C VAL A 54 -7.11 9.59 21.99
N MET A 55 -7.23 10.00 23.26
CA MET A 55 -6.09 10.03 24.18
C MET A 55 -5.47 8.64 24.44
N ASN A 56 -6.30 7.60 24.57
CA ASN A 56 -5.84 6.21 24.68
C ASN A 56 -5.13 5.72 23.42
N ASN A 57 -5.50 6.21 22.23
CA ASN A 57 -4.77 5.93 21.00
C ASN A 57 -3.36 6.50 21.09
N HIS A 58 -3.26 7.80 21.36
CA HIS A 58 -1.98 8.52 21.33
C HIS A 58 -0.98 8.09 22.42
N SER A 59 -1.50 7.66 23.58
CA SER A 59 -0.65 7.15 24.66
C SER A 59 -0.03 5.78 24.37
N LYS A 60 -0.53 5.04 23.38
CA LYS A 60 -0.13 3.65 23.13
C LYS A 60 0.47 3.44 21.76
N PHE A 61 -0.04 4.14 20.76
CA PHE A 61 0.17 3.77 19.37
C PHE A 61 0.91 4.86 18.59
N HIS A 62 1.62 4.39 17.57
CA HIS A 62 2.31 5.21 16.60
C HIS A 62 1.31 5.87 15.63
N THR A 63 1.74 6.90 14.88
CA THR A 63 0.95 7.46 13.74
C THR A 63 0.77 6.47 12.58
N PHE A 64 1.44 5.32 12.63
CA PHE A 64 1.36 4.25 11.64
C PHE A 64 0.96 2.94 12.32
N HIS A 65 0.37 2.01 11.58
CA HIS A 65 0.06 0.67 12.06
C HIS A 65 1.04 -0.40 11.53
N ASP A 66 1.98 0.00 10.67
CA ASP A 66 3.12 -0.82 10.27
C ASP A 66 4.35 0.01 9.89
N GLU A 67 5.53 -0.59 10.02
CA GLU A 67 6.83 0.07 9.80
C GLU A 67 7.36 -0.06 8.37
N ILE A 68 6.79 -0.97 7.57
CA ILE A 68 7.38 -1.41 6.30
C ILE A 68 6.75 -0.66 5.13
N VAL A 69 5.43 -0.64 5.09
CA VAL A 69 4.62 0.06 4.09
C VAL A 69 4.27 1.46 4.58
N GLY A 70 4.21 1.66 5.90
CA GLY A 70 3.91 2.96 6.50
C GLY A 70 2.44 3.33 6.40
N PHE A 71 1.53 2.35 6.57
CA PHE A 71 0.11 2.65 6.62
C PHE A 71 -0.26 3.38 7.91
N HIS A 72 -1.14 4.36 7.80
CA HIS A 72 -1.48 5.29 8.87
C HIS A 72 -2.41 4.69 9.91
N ASN A 73 -2.19 5.05 11.17
CA ASN A 73 -3.15 4.79 12.23
C ASN A 73 -4.35 5.74 12.08
N HIS A 74 -5.51 5.20 11.74
CA HIS A 74 -6.73 5.99 11.52
C HIS A 74 -7.62 6.14 12.76
N ILE A 75 -7.26 5.58 13.92
CA ILE A 75 -8.17 5.55 15.10
C ILE A 75 -8.66 6.95 15.45
N SER A 76 -7.76 7.93 15.53
CA SER A 76 -8.16 9.31 15.86
C SER A 76 -9.07 9.90 14.78
N HIS A 77 -8.79 9.65 13.50
CA HIS A 77 -9.64 10.13 12.40
C HIS A 77 -11.03 9.51 12.47
N HIS A 78 -11.09 8.21 12.74
CA HIS A 78 -12.30 7.42 12.80
C HIS A 78 -13.18 7.90 13.97
N VAL A 79 -12.63 7.93 15.19
CA VAL A 79 -13.38 8.33 16.40
C VAL A 79 -13.88 9.78 16.30
N LEU A 80 -13.04 10.72 15.87
CA LEU A 80 -13.45 12.12 15.73
C LEU A 80 -14.52 12.32 14.66
N THR A 81 -14.43 11.58 13.55
CA THR A 81 -15.45 11.61 12.49
C THR A 81 -16.77 11.02 12.98
N LEU A 82 -16.73 9.86 13.66
CA LEU A 82 -17.92 9.23 14.22
C LEU A 82 -18.60 10.14 15.24
N TRP A 83 -17.82 10.79 16.10
CA TRP A 83 -18.36 11.76 17.04
C TRP A 83 -19.07 12.91 16.33
N ALA A 84 -18.45 13.52 15.33
CA ALA A 84 -19.10 14.58 14.54
C ALA A 84 -20.37 14.09 13.81
N LEU A 85 -20.45 12.80 13.50
CA LEU A 85 -21.63 12.15 12.93
C LEU A 85 -22.67 11.71 13.99
N GLY A 86 -22.45 12.03 15.27
CA GLY A 86 -23.39 11.75 16.36
C GLY A 86 -23.33 10.33 16.91
N ALA A 87 -22.18 9.65 16.79
CA ALA A 87 -22.01 8.33 17.34
C ALA A 87 -22.16 8.31 18.87
N THR A 88 -22.74 7.23 19.38
CA THR A 88 -22.85 6.98 20.82
C THR A 88 -21.50 6.57 21.40
N PRO A 89 -21.32 6.63 22.74
CA PRO A 89 -20.09 6.15 23.36
C PRO A 89 -19.73 4.70 23.00
N ASP A 90 -20.75 3.83 22.87
CA ASP A 90 -20.56 2.41 22.57
C ASP A 90 -20.17 2.17 21.12
N GLU A 91 -20.75 2.91 20.17
CA GLU A 91 -20.37 2.83 18.75
C GLU A 91 -18.90 3.24 18.54
N MET A 92 -18.46 4.32 19.19
CA MET A 92 -17.06 4.75 19.11
C MET A 92 -16.11 3.78 19.82
N GLN A 93 -16.52 3.21 20.96
CA GLN A 93 -15.73 2.18 21.64
C GLN A 93 -15.58 0.93 20.77
N ALA A 94 -16.65 0.49 20.09
CA ALA A 94 -16.60 -0.62 19.15
C ALA A 94 -15.63 -0.34 17.98
N ALA A 95 -15.69 0.86 17.39
CA ALA A 95 -14.78 1.27 16.33
C ALA A 95 -13.31 1.33 16.80
N TYR A 96 -13.06 1.83 18.00
CA TYR A 96 -11.73 1.82 18.62
C TYR A 96 -11.23 0.40 18.87
N ASP A 97 -12.07 -0.47 19.45
CA ASP A 97 -11.70 -1.85 19.77
C ASP A 97 -11.40 -2.69 18.54
N PHE A 98 -12.15 -2.46 17.46
CA PHE A 98 -11.88 -3.07 16.16
C PHE A 98 -10.50 -2.68 15.64
N ASN A 99 -10.18 -1.38 15.66
CA ASN A 99 -8.97 -0.84 15.04
C ASN A 99 -7.70 -0.96 15.89
N LYS A 100 -7.80 -0.98 17.24
CA LYS A 100 -6.63 -1.00 18.14
C LYS A 100 -5.79 -2.27 18.02
N SER A 101 -6.37 -3.37 17.55
CA SER A 101 -5.75 -4.71 17.60
C SER A 101 -4.51 -4.87 16.70
N PHE A 102 -4.29 -3.92 15.79
CA PHE A 102 -3.21 -3.98 14.80
C PHE A 102 -2.36 -2.73 14.70
N GLN A 103 -2.60 -1.76 15.57
CA GLN A 103 -1.79 -0.57 15.59
C GLN A 103 -0.39 -0.90 16.10
N LEU A 104 0.59 -0.19 15.55
CA LEU A 104 1.96 -0.29 16.03
C LEU A 104 2.06 0.45 17.36
N LEU A 105 2.74 -0.14 18.33
CA LEU A 105 3.03 0.54 19.59
C LEU A 105 4.01 1.69 19.35
N THR A 106 3.84 2.78 20.09
CA THR A 106 4.81 3.88 20.04
C THR A 106 6.10 3.49 20.76
N TYR A 107 7.22 4.04 20.26
CA TYR A 107 8.54 3.89 20.86
C TYR A 107 8.84 5.06 21.81
N TYR A 108 9.60 4.77 22.87
CA TYR A 108 10.10 5.77 23.80
C TYR A 108 11.62 5.65 23.87
N ASN A 109 12.31 6.60 23.25
CA ASN A 109 13.75 6.73 23.37
C ASN A 109 14.15 7.37 24.70
N ASP A 110 15.46 7.37 24.98
CA ASP A 110 16.02 8.05 26.14
C ASP A 110 15.62 9.54 26.14
N PRO A 111 15.24 10.13 27.30
CA PRO A 111 14.83 11.53 27.40
C PRO A 111 15.82 12.54 26.80
N SER A 112 17.12 12.19 26.72
CA SER A 112 18.13 13.03 26.07
C SER A 112 17.89 13.24 24.56
N VAL A 113 17.19 12.34 23.87
CA VAL A 113 16.85 12.50 22.44
C VAL A 113 15.94 13.70 22.22
N ASN A 114 14.94 13.89 23.09
CA ASN A 114 14.07 15.05 23.02
C ASN A 114 14.82 16.38 23.27
N ILE A 115 15.85 16.37 24.12
CA ILE A 115 16.71 17.53 24.33
C ILE A 115 17.53 17.82 23.06
N LYS A 116 18.05 16.78 22.41
CA LYS A 116 18.81 16.91 21.15
C LYS A 116 17.94 17.43 19.99
N LEU A 117 16.64 17.15 19.96
CA LEU A 117 15.73 17.71 18.95
C LEU A 117 15.65 19.24 18.96
N ARG A 118 16.14 19.91 20.01
CA ARG A 118 16.29 21.38 20.02
C ARG A 118 17.46 21.88 19.19
N ASP A 119 18.40 21.01 18.84
CA ASP A 119 19.46 21.30 17.87
C ASP A 119 18.85 21.21 16.45
N PRO A 120 18.86 22.30 15.66
CA PRO A 120 18.29 22.30 14.30
C PRO A 120 18.92 21.28 13.36
N GLU A 121 20.21 20.93 13.55
CA GLU A 121 20.89 19.95 12.71
C GLU A 121 20.41 18.54 13.04
N PHE A 122 20.36 18.19 14.32
CA PHE A 122 19.84 16.90 14.77
C PHE A 122 18.36 16.74 14.39
N PHE A 123 17.55 17.80 14.57
CA PHE A 123 16.15 17.83 14.14
C PHE A 123 16.02 17.45 12.67
N ARG A 124 16.83 18.05 11.79
CA ARG A 124 16.76 17.82 10.34
C ARG A 124 17.23 16.42 9.96
N GLN A 125 18.30 15.93 10.58
CA GLN A 125 18.81 14.57 10.36
C GLN A 125 17.82 13.49 10.79
N GLY A 126 16.95 13.79 11.75
CA GLY A 126 15.89 12.89 12.20
C GLY A 126 14.67 12.80 11.27
N LEU A 127 14.55 13.67 10.26
CA LEU A 127 13.38 13.67 9.37
C LEU A 127 13.30 12.38 8.55
N GLY A 128 12.14 11.74 8.55
CA GLY A 128 11.90 10.42 7.97
C GLY A 128 12.32 9.25 8.85
N ASN A 129 12.92 9.50 10.03
CA ASN A 129 13.24 8.43 10.97
C ASN A 129 12.02 8.10 11.84
N PHE A 130 11.40 6.96 11.54
CA PHE A 130 10.23 6.44 12.21
C PHE A 130 10.41 6.29 13.73
N GLU A 131 11.61 5.91 14.20
CA GLU A 131 11.87 5.68 15.63
C GLU A 131 11.77 6.98 16.46
N LEU A 132 11.83 8.15 15.83
CA LEU A 132 11.78 9.45 16.49
C LEU A 132 10.36 10.03 16.63
N TYR A 133 9.32 9.35 16.15
CA TYR A 133 7.94 9.87 16.21
C TYR A 133 7.54 10.34 17.60
N GLY A 134 7.67 9.48 18.62
CA GLY A 134 7.30 9.81 19.99
C GLY A 134 8.12 10.97 20.56
N ASP A 135 9.36 11.13 20.13
CA ASP A 135 10.22 12.26 20.50
C ASP A 135 9.79 13.57 19.86
N TYR A 136 9.42 13.54 18.56
CA TYR A 136 8.84 14.68 17.88
C TYR A 136 7.50 15.09 18.49
N VAL A 137 6.64 14.13 18.87
CA VAL A 137 5.38 14.46 19.58
C VAL A 137 5.71 15.24 20.85
N ARG A 138 6.61 14.73 21.71
CA ARG A 138 7.01 15.43 22.95
C ARG A 138 7.62 16.80 22.68
N PHE A 139 8.44 16.91 21.64
CA PHE A 139 9.06 18.17 21.24
C PHE A 139 8.00 19.21 20.86
N PHE A 140 7.08 18.86 19.95
CA PHE A 140 6.04 19.76 19.52
C PHE A 140 4.99 20.05 20.61
N GLN A 141 4.74 19.11 21.52
CA GLN A 141 3.90 19.40 22.69
C GLN A 141 4.51 20.52 23.55
N ALA A 142 5.83 20.48 23.79
CA ALA A 142 6.52 21.53 24.51
C ALA A 142 6.52 22.87 23.76
N GLU A 143 6.74 22.85 22.45
CA GLU A 143 6.68 24.05 21.61
C GLU A 143 5.28 24.68 21.61
N VAL A 144 4.23 23.86 21.44
CA VAL A 144 2.84 24.32 21.44
C VAL A 144 2.44 24.83 22.83
N ALA A 145 2.91 24.20 23.91
CA ALA A 145 2.70 24.70 25.27
C ALA A 145 3.34 26.07 25.49
N ALA A 146 4.54 26.29 24.95
CA ALA A 146 5.28 27.53 25.14
C ALA A 146 4.78 28.69 24.25
N LYS A 147 4.40 28.39 23.00
CA LYS A 147 4.16 29.41 21.96
C LYS A 147 2.72 29.45 21.45
N GLY A 148 1.93 28.42 21.70
CA GLY A 148 0.59 28.23 21.15
C GLY A 148 0.59 27.68 19.71
N VAL A 149 -0.51 27.03 19.33
CA VAL A 149 -0.68 26.39 18.01
C VAL A 149 -0.41 27.36 16.84
N PRO A 150 -0.97 28.58 16.79
CA PRO A 150 -0.76 29.50 15.67
C PRO A 150 0.71 29.83 15.42
N THR A 151 1.47 30.10 16.48
CA THR A 151 2.89 30.47 16.39
C THR A 151 3.73 29.31 15.90
N VAL A 152 3.51 28.11 16.45
CA VAL A 152 4.28 26.91 16.06
C VAL A 152 4.01 26.53 14.61
N LEU A 153 2.75 26.54 14.16
CA LEU A 153 2.44 26.23 12.76
C LEU A 153 3.04 27.26 11.79
N ASN A 154 2.99 28.55 12.13
CA ASN A 154 3.67 29.57 11.33
C ASN A 154 5.19 29.36 11.28
N GLU A 155 5.82 29.02 12.41
CA GLU A 155 7.27 28.82 12.49
C GLU A 155 7.75 27.60 11.70
N TYR A 156 7.06 26.46 11.83
CA TYR A 156 7.52 25.18 11.28
C TYR A 156 6.94 24.83 9.91
N LEU A 157 5.83 25.44 9.47
CA LEU A 157 5.21 25.14 8.17
C LEU A 157 5.14 26.33 7.23
N PHE A 158 5.02 27.56 7.73
CA PHE A 158 4.66 28.73 6.88
C PHE A 158 5.71 29.84 6.84
N LYS A 159 6.84 29.66 7.53
CA LYS A 159 7.89 30.67 7.65
C LYS A 159 8.64 30.95 6.34
N GLY A 160 8.62 29.99 5.41
CA GLY A 160 9.27 30.10 4.10
C GLY A 160 10.79 29.92 4.12
N ASP A 161 11.37 29.44 5.21
CA ASP A 161 12.77 29.02 5.24
C ASP A 161 12.93 27.55 4.80
N THR A 162 14.16 27.09 4.61
CA THR A 162 14.46 25.74 4.10
C THR A 162 13.77 24.63 4.90
N LEU A 163 13.67 24.78 6.23
CA LEU A 163 13.03 23.78 7.07
C LEU A 163 11.50 23.82 6.92
N ALA A 164 10.92 25.02 6.95
CA ALA A 164 9.48 25.18 6.80
C ALA A 164 8.99 24.68 5.43
N GLU A 165 9.73 24.94 4.35
CA GLU A 165 9.42 24.43 3.01
C GLU A 165 9.51 22.90 2.92
N ASP A 166 10.52 22.28 3.55
CA ASP A 166 10.62 20.81 3.63
C ASP A 166 9.46 20.20 4.41
N LEU A 167 9.14 20.74 5.59
CA LEU A 167 8.01 20.26 6.40
C LEU A 167 6.66 20.52 5.72
N LEU A 168 6.50 21.63 5.00
CA LEU A 168 5.30 21.90 4.23
C LEU A 168 5.12 20.87 3.09
N ALA A 169 6.19 20.52 2.37
CA ALA A 169 6.13 19.44 1.37
C ALA A 169 5.72 18.10 2.00
N ARG A 170 6.28 17.76 3.17
CA ARG A 170 5.94 16.53 3.91
C ARG A 170 4.50 16.53 4.43
N LEU A 171 3.91 17.70 4.71
CA LEU A 171 2.51 17.81 5.12
C LEU A 171 1.55 17.24 4.05
N PHE A 172 1.92 17.37 2.77
CA PHE A 172 1.16 16.88 1.62
C PHE A 172 1.56 15.46 1.18
N SER A 173 2.38 14.77 1.96
CA SER A 173 2.84 13.41 1.68
C SER A 173 1.89 12.35 2.25
N GLY A 174 2.19 11.07 2.02
CA GLY A 174 1.45 9.93 2.58
C GLY A 174 -0.06 9.98 2.34
N PHE A 175 -0.51 10.26 1.12
CA PHE A 175 -1.94 10.45 0.80
C PHE A 175 -2.64 11.51 1.67
N LEU A 176 -1.93 12.59 1.98
CA LEU A 176 -2.44 13.75 2.74
C LEU A 176 -2.75 13.46 4.22
N HIS A 177 -2.29 12.36 4.80
CA HIS A 177 -2.60 12.04 6.20
C HIS A 177 -2.08 13.07 7.21
N PRO A 178 -0.88 13.66 7.07
CA PRO A 178 -0.47 14.77 7.93
C PRO A 178 -1.39 15.99 7.79
N LEU A 179 -1.81 16.34 6.57
CA LEU A 179 -2.80 17.40 6.33
C LEU A 179 -4.17 17.08 6.94
N ILE A 180 -4.62 15.82 6.89
CA ILE A 180 -5.85 15.36 7.54
C ILE A 180 -5.73 15.52 9.07
N ASN A 181 -4.58 15.14 9.66
CA ASN A 181 -4.30 15.38 11.08
C ASN A 181 -4.37 16.87 11.45
N LEU A 182 -3.77 17.74 10.64
CA LEU A 182 -3.86 19.19 10.82
C LEU A 182 -5.32 19.66 10.79
N GLY A 183 -6.09 19.14 9.83
CA GLY A 183 -7.51 19.42 9.69
C GLY A 183 -8.30 19.12 10.96
N PHE A 184 -8.15 17.90 11.50
CA PHE A 184 -8.75 17.51 12.78
C PHE A 184 -8.28 18.40 13.94
N ALA A 185 -6.99 18.70 14.03
CA ALA A 185 -6.44 19.53 15.09
C ALA A 185 -7.06 20.94 15.12
N LEU A 186 -7.19 21.58 13.96
CA LEU A 186 -7.74 22.93 13.83
C LEU A 186 -9.26 22.93 14.00
N GLU A 187 -9.95 21.97 13.38
CA GLU A 187 -11.41 21.89 13.39
C GLU A 187 -11.96 21.63 14.78
N PHE A 188 -11.34 20.70 15.50
CA PHE A 188 -11.74 20.32 16.85
C PHE A 188 -10.98 21.10 17.93
N GLN A 189 -10.12 22.05 17.55
CA GLN A 189 -9.35 22.93 18.43
C GLN A 189 -8.53 22.17 19.49
N GLN A 190 -7.81 21.13 19.06
CA GLN A 190 -7.04 20.25 19.95
C GLN A 190 -5.53 20.50 19.82
N PRO A 191 -4.86 21.16 20.80
CA PRO A 191 -3.43 21.44 20.72
C PRO A 191 -2.56 20.19 20.68
N PHE A 192 -2.99 19.11 21.34
CA PHE A 192 -2.33 17.80 21.26
C PHE A 192 -2.24 17.31 19.80
N LEU A 193 -3.37 17.35 19.07
CA LEU A 193 -3.42 16.88 17.68
C LEU A 193 -2.55 17.76 16.76
N ALA A 194 -2.38 19.04 17.08
CA ALA A 194 -1.47 19.91 16.33
C ALA A 194 -0.01 19.48 16.49
N ALA A 195 0.40 19.09 17.72
CA ALA A 195 1.72 18.55 17.97
C ALA A 195 1.92 17.18 17.28
N GLU A 196 0.90 16.32 17.34
CA GLU A 196 0.93 15.02 16.66
C GLU A 196 1.01 15.15 15.14
N CYS A 197 0.25 16.09 14.56
CA CYS A 197 0.32 16.42 13.15
C CYS A 197 1.75 16.76 12.73
N LEU A 198 2.42 17.67 13.44
CA LEU A 198 3.78 18.08 13.12
C LEU A 198 4.79 16.92 13.26
N ALA A 199 4.61 16.08 14.28
CA ALA A 199 5.41 14.87 14.43
C ALA A 199 5.18 13.89 13.27
N SER A 200 3.93 13.67 12.87
CA SER A 200 3.56 12.85 11.71
C SER A 200 4.17 13.42 10.43
N THR A 201 4.12 14.74 10.20
CA THR A 201 4.79 15.43 9.09
C THR A 201 6.29 15.12 9.05
N CYS A 202 6.98 15.11 10.20
CA CYS A 202 8.40 14.79 10.27
C CYS A 202 8.73 13.34 9.85
N MET A 203 7.76 12.42 9.88
CA MET A 203 7.97 11.01 9.47
C MET A 203 7.87 10.79 7.97
N HIS A 204 7.28 11.71 7.22
CA HIS A 204 6.96 11.49 5.82
C HIS A 204 8.07 11.96 4.88
N PRO A 205 8.23 11.33 3.70
CA PRO A 205 9.17 11.79 2.68
C PRO A 205 8.69 13.09 2.00
N PRO A 206 9.61 13.95 1.53
CA PRO A 206 9.29 15.25 0.95
C PRO A 206 9.00 15.22 -0.56
N TYR A 207 8.70 14.05 -1.13
CA TYR A 207 8.45 13.91 -2.58
C TYR A 207 7.40 14.88 -3.16
N PRO A 208 6.40 15.41 -2.41
CA PRO A 208 5.49 16.38 -2.98
C PRO A 208 6.17 17.67 -3.49
N ALA A 209 7.35 18.02 -2.96
CA ALA A 209 8.14 19.14 -3.48
C ALA A 209 8.51 18.98 -4.96
N GLU A 210 8.67 17.74 -5.44
CA GLU A 210 9.03 17.43 -6.83
C GLU A 210 8.01 17.95 -7.84
N PHE A 211 6.74 18.08 -7.45
CA PHE A 211 5.69 18.63 -8.31
C PHE A 211 5.07 19.92 -7.79
N LEU A 212 4.93 20.12 -6.48
CA LEU A 212 4.31 21.33 -5.92
C LEU A 212 5.21 22.55 -6.10
N THR A 213 6.43 22.49 -5.56
CA THR A 213 7.44 23.55 -5.70
C THR A 213 7.86 23.72 -7.16
N ALA A 214 8.00 22.62 -7.91
CA ALA A 214 8.30 22.69 -9.34
C ALA A 214 7.20 23.40 -10.15
N THR A 215 5.93 23.23 -9.77
CA THR A 215 4.81 23.96 -10.40
C THR A 215 4.83 25.45 -10.03
N GLU A 216 5.15 25.80 -8.79
CA GLU A 216 5.32 27.21 -8.38
C GLU A 216 6.44 27.88 -9.20
N GLN A 217 7.61 27.25 -9.29
CA GLN A 217 8.73 27.74 -10.10
C GLN A 217 8.36 27.86 -11.58
N HIS A 218 7.60 26.91 -12.12
CA HIS A 218 7.13 26.98 -13.50
C HIS A 218 6.23 28.21 -13.72
N VAL A 219 5.29 28.49 -12.82
CA VAL A 219 4.41 29.66 -12.88
C VAL A 219 5.22 30.96 -12.74
N GLU A 220 6.22 31.00 -11.87
CA GLU A 220 7.11 32.15 -11.71
C GLU A 220 7.92 32.44 -12.98
N CYS A 221 8.45 31.41 -13.64
CA CYS A 221 9.27 31.56 -14.84
C CYS A 221 8.47 31.85 -16.12
N ASN A 222 7.24 31.32 -16.24
CA ASN A 222 6.46 31.37 -17.49
C ASN A 222 5.24 32.30 -17.41
N GLY A 223 4.97 32.86 -16.23
CA GLY A 223 3.77 33.66 -15.96
C GLY A 223 2.58 32.80 -15.55
N ARG A 224 1.65 33.43 -14.81
CA ARG A 224 0.44 32.76 -14.29
C ARG A 224 -0.60 32.60 -15.41
N PRO A 225 -0.94 31.37 -15.83
CA PRO A 225 -1.99 31.17 -16.83
C PRO A 225 -3.38 31.51 -16.23
N ARG A 226 -4.40 31.58 -17.08
CA ARG A 226 -5.79 31.69 -16.61
C ARG A 226 -6.17 30.43 -15.81
N SER A 227 -6.81 30.62 -14.65
CA SER A 227 -7.28 29.49 -13.82
C SER A 227 -8.34 28.70 -14.59
N LEU A 228 -8.23 27.37 -14.58
CA LEU A 228 -9.24 26.48 -15.14
C LEU A 228 -9.99 25.74 -14.02
N PRO A 229 -11.25 25.34 -14.25
CA PRO A 229 -11.93 24.40 -13.36
C PRO A 229 -11.15 23.08 -13.25
N ILE A 230 -11.04 22.50 -12.04
CA ILE A 230 -10.33 21.24 -11.81
C ILE A 230 -10.76 20.14 -12.80
N LEU A 231 -12.06 19.99 -13.06
CA LEU A 231 -12.56 18.96 -13.97
C LEU A 231 -12.13 19.17 -15.43
N SER A 232 -11.88 20.41 -15.85
CA SER A 232 -11.32 20.72 -17.17
C SER A 232 -9.83 20.34 -17.24
N ILE A 233 -9.08 20.54 -16.15
CA ILE A 233 -7.67 20.13 -16.05
C ILE A 233 -7.55 18.60 -16.06
N VAL A 234 -8.41 17.92 -15.32
CA VAL A 234 -8.55 16.44 -15.30
C VAL A 234 -8.79 15.88 -16.70
N GLU A 235 -9.67 16.50 -17.49
CA GLU A 235 -9.91 16.12 -18.88
C GLU A 235 -8.68 16.40 -19.77
N GLY A 236 -8.00 17.53 -19.57
CA GLY A 236 -6.73 17.85 -20.23
C GLY A 236 -5.65 16.79 -19.99
N MET A 237 -5.45 16.39 -18.73
CA MET A 237 -4.52 15.33 -18.34
C MET A 237 -4.89 13.96 -18.93
N ARG A 238 -6.19 13.67 -19.05
CA ARG A 238 -6.69 12.44 -19.68
C ARG A 238 -6.44 12.41 -21.20
N LEU A 239 -6.49 13.57 -21.85
CA LEU A 239 -6.26 13.71 -23.29
C LEU A 239 -4.77 13.80 -23.64
N ASP A 240 -3.91 14.11 -22.67
CA ASP A 240 -2.46 14.08 -22.83
C ASP A 240 -1.96 12.62 -22.84
N PRO A 241 -1.40 12.13 -23.97
CA PRO A 241 -1.01 10.74 -24.11
C PRO A 241 0.14 10.34 -23.18
N VAL A 242 1.02 11.28 -22.79
CA VAL A 242 2.13 11.00 -21.89
C VAL A 242 1.60 10.83 -20.47
N VAL A 243 0.77 11.76 -20.01
CA VAL A 243 0.20 11.72 -18.65
C VAL A 243 -0.77 10.54 -18.50
N ALA A 244 -1.68 10.35 -19.45
CA ALA A 244 -2.72 9.34 -19.36
C ALA A 244 -2.20 7.89 -19.40
N THR A 245 -1.01 7.67 -19.97
CA THR A 245 -0.39 6.33 -20.07
C THR A 245 0.81 6.14 -19.14
N ALA A 246 1.14 7.15 -18.33
CA ALA A 246 2.28 7.10 -17.42
C ALA A 246 2.16 6.00 -16.36
N VAL A 247 0.93 5.61 -15.99
CA VAL A 247 0.67 4.58 -14.98
C VAL A 247 -0.20 3.47 -15.57
N GLY A 248 0.24 2.22 -15.38
CA GLY A 248 -0.42 1.02 -15.87
C GLY A 248 -0.72 -0.02 -14.78
N PRO A 249 -1.39 -1.13 -15.14
CA PRO A 249 -1.77 -2.18 -14.18
C PRO A 249 -0.59 -2.87 -13.49
N GLU A 250 0.59 -2.89 -14.12
CA GLU A 250 1.81 -3.53 -13.61
C GLU A 250 2.55 -2.67 -12.57
N ASP A 251 2.21 -1.38 -12.46
CA ASP A 251 2.84 -0.49 -11.51
C ASP A 251 2.41 -0.83 -10.08
N GLY A 252 3.40 -0.92 -9.18
CA GLY A 252 3.20 -1.23 -7.76
C GLY A 252 2.43 -0.14 -7.01
N ASN A 253 2.27 -0.30 -5.70
CA ASN A 253 1.38 0.57 -4.91
C ASN A 253 1.83 2.04 -4.84
N ASN A 254 3.12 2.32 -4.94
CA ASN A 254 3.67 3.67 -4.89
C ASN A 254 3.62 4.36 -6.27
N ARG A 255 2.44 4.37 -6.89
CA ARG A 255 2.24 4.80 -8.29
C ARG A 255 2.65 6.25 -8.57
N ILE A 256 2.53 7.13 -7.57
CA ILE A 256 2.93 8.53 -7.72
C ILE A 256 4.45 8.60 -7.92
N ALA A 257 5.22 8.23 -6.90
CA ALA A 257 6.67 8.41 -6.92
C ALA A 257 7.38 7.41 -7.85
N ASP A 258 6.93 6.15 -7.92
CA ASP A 258 7.66 5.11 -8.66
C ASP A 258 7.28 4.96 -10.13
N ALA A 259 6.15 5.55 -10.56
CA ALA A 259 5.71 5.50 -11.95
C ALA A 259 5.42 6.90 -12.51
N LEU A 260 4.39 7.58 -12.00
CA LEU A 260 3.88 8.83 -12.58
C LEU A 260 4.96 9.92 -12.66
N LEU A 261 5.57 10.28 -11.53
CA LEU A 261 6.55 11.37 -11.48
C LEU A 261 7.80 11.04 -12.32
N LYS A 262 8.26 9.78 -12.30
CA LYS A 262 9.42 9.35 -13.11
C LYS A 262 9.18 9.43 -14.62
N ARG A 263 7.93 9.24 -15.07
CA ARG A 263 7.58 9.11 -16.50
C ARG A 263 6.95 10.36 -17.11
N ALA A 264 6.26 11.19 -16.33
CA ALA A 264 5.44 12.28 -16.85
C ALA A 264 5.51 13.59 -16.06
N LEU A 265 6.45 13.75 -15.11
CA LEU A 265 6.53 14.98 -14.29
C LEU A 265 6.61 16.27 -15.14
N LYS A 266 7.40 16.25 -16.22
CA LYS A 266 7.58 17.42 -17.08
C LYS A 266 6.28 17.84 -17.77
N GLU A 267 5.51 16.86 -18.26
CA GLU A 267 4.23 17.05 -18.92
C GLU A 267 3.12 17.38 -17.92
N LEU A 268 3.21 16.89 -16.68
CA LEU A 268 2.26 17.19 -15.60
C LEU A 268 2.32 18.64 -15.14
N ILE A 269 3.52 19.22 -14.97
CA ILE A 269 3.70 20.57 -14.41
C ILE A 269 2.84 21.63 -15.11
N PRO A 270 2.82 21.73 -16.46
CA PRO A 270 1.91 22.64 -17.16
C PRO A 270 0.43 22.44 -16.83
N HIS A 271 -0.05 21.20 -16.70
CA HIS A 271 -1.45 20.93 -16.32
C HIS A 271 -1.75 21.42 -14.90
N LEU A 272 -0.84 21.16 -13.95
CA LEU A 272 -0.97 21.61 -12.56
C LEU A 272 -0.97 23.14 -12.44
N SER A 273 -0.27 23.85 -13.34
CA SER A 273 -0.16 25.32 -13.33
C SER A 273 -1.48 26.05 -13.60
N TYR A 274 -2.45 25.38 -14.23
CA TYR A 274 -3.79 25.94 -14.48
C TYR A 274 -4.64 26.04 -13.23
N PHE A 275 -4.33 25.33 -12.14
CA PHE A 275 -5.05 25.50 -10.88
C PHE A 275 -4.33 26.52 -10.00
N HIS A 276 -5.02 27.64 -9.74
CA HIS A 276 -4.52 28.71 -8.89
C HIS A 276 -5.66 29.43 -8.16
N VAL A 277 -5.33 30.09 -7.05
CA VAL A 277 -6.26 30.73 -6.12
C VAL A 277 -5.91 32.19 -5.99
N GLU A 278 -6.85 33.08 -6.26
CA GLU A 278 -6.65 34.51 -6.03
C GLU A 278 -6.65 34.83 -4.53
N ARG A 279 -5.87 35.84 -4.13
CA ARG A 279 -5.66 36.22 -2.74
C ARG A 279 -6.84 37.05 -2.21
N THR A 280 -8.05 36.50 -2.32
CA THR A 280 -9.30 37.10 -1.85
C THR A 280 -10.12 36.07 -1.10
N GLU A 281 -10.89 36.51 -0.09
CA GLU A 281 -11.77 35.61 0.68
C GLU A 281 -12.86 34.99 -0.23
N GLU A 282 -13.29 35.70 -1.26
CA GLU A 282 -14.27 35.22 -2.24
C GLU A 282 -13.71 34.05 -3.05
N ASP A 283 -12.50 34.16 -3.61
CA ASP A 283 -11.94 33.07 -4.41
C ASP A 283 -11.45 31.91 -3.52
N LEU A 284 -10.97 32.18 -2.28
CA LEU A 284 -10.73 31.12 -1.29
C LEU A 284 -11.99 30.28 -1.04
N ALA A 285 -13.14 30.93 -0.82
CA ALA A 285 -14.41 30.25 -0.61
C ALA A 285 -14.85 29.46 -1.87
N ARG A 286 -14.75 30.09 -3.05
CA ARG A 286 -15.10 29.47 -4.33
C ARG A 286 -14.24 28.25 -4.63
N LYS A 287 -12.91 28.38 -4.50
CA LYS A 287 -11.93 27.30 -4.75
C LYS A 287 -12.01 26.19 -3.70
N THR A 288 -12.41 26.51 -2.47
CA THR A 288 -12.72 25.50 -1.45
C THR A 288 -13.95 24.67 -1.86
N GLY A 289 -15.00 25.32 -2.37
CA GLY A 289 -16.12 24.62 -3.00
C GLY A 289 -15.68 23.78 -4.20
N GLU A 290 -14.79 24.32 -5.05
CA GLU A 290 -14.31 23.64 -6.26
C GLU A 290 -13.56 22.34 -5.95
N ILE A 291 -12.68 22.31 -4.93
CA ILE A 291 -11.96 21.08 -4.54
C ILE A 291 -12.90 20.02 -3.92
N LEU A 292 -13.91 20.44 -3.15
CA LEU A 292 -14.92 19.54 -2.56
C LEU A 292 -15.78 18.92 -3.65
N GLN A 293 -16.28 19.76 -4.54
CA GLN A 293 -17.09 19.38 -5.69
C GLN A 293 -16.35 18.42 -6.62
N ALA A 294 -15.13 18.78 -7.02
CA ALA A 294 -14.34 17.97 -7.95
C ALA A 294 -13.97 16.62 -7.32
N SER A 295 -13.55 16.60 -6.05
CA SER A 295 -13.22 15.35 -5.35
C SER A 295 -14.43 14.42 -5.24
N ALA A 296 -15.61 14.96 -4.87
CA ALA A 296 -16.85 14.19 -4.82
C ALA A 296 -17.26 13.66 -6.20
N TYR A 297 -17.20 14.52 -7.22
CA TYR A 297 -17.53 14.16 -8.59
C TYR A 297 -16.61 13.07 -9.14
N ILE A 298 -15.29 13.20 -8.95
CA ILE A 298 -14.32 12.20 -9.43
C ILE A 298 -14.53 10.86 -8.73
N CYS A 299 -14.71 10.84 -7.40
CA CYS A 299 -14.98 9.60 -6.65
C CYS A 299 -16.22 8.86 -7.16
N GLY A 300 -17.29 9.60 -7.48
CA GLY A 300 -18.54 9.05 -7.97
C GLY A 300 -18.56 8.70 -9.46
N ALA A 301 -17.88 9.48 -10.29
CA ALA A 301 -17.97 9.35 -11.75
C ALA A 301 -16.88 8.44 -12.33
N ALA A 302 -15.78 8.18 -11.62
CA ALA A 302 -14.71 7.27 -12.06
C ALA A 302 -15.10 5.78 -11.96
N GLN A 303 -16.32 5.44 -12.39
CA GLN A 303 -16.90 4.11 -12.29
C GLN A 303 -17.03 3.49 -13.68
N HIS A 304 -16.22 2.46 -13.96
CA HIS A 304 -16.21 1.83 -15.28
C HIS A 304 -17.60 1.23 -15.61
N PRO A 305 -18.25 1.56 -16.75
CA PRO A 305 -19.64 1.18 -17.04
C PRO A 305 -19.96 -0.32 -16.94
N ARG A 306 -19.01 -1.18 -17.31
CA ARG A 306 -19.10 -2.65 -17.23
C ARG A 306 -18.82 -3.25 -15.84
N LYS A 307 -18.56 -2.43 -14.82
CA LYS A 307 -18.27 -2.88 -13.45
C LYS A 307 -19.35 -2.34 -12.51
N VAL A 308 -19.49 -2.97 -11.35
CA VAL A 308 -20.28 -2.40 -10.27
C VAL A 308 -19.57 -1.17 -9.69
N GLU A 309 -20.34 -0.24 -9.14
CA GLU A 309 -19.83 0.92 -8.44
C GLU A 309 -19.05 0.46 -7.20
N ALA A 310 -17.78 0.84 -7.15
CA ALA A 310 -16.92 0.66 -5.99
C ALA A 310 -16.01 1.88 -5.88
N LEU A 311 -16.02 2.53 -4.72
CA LEU A 311 -15.17 3.69 -4.50
C LEU A 311 -13.71 3.26 -4.45
N ASP A 312 -12.85 4.02 -5.12
CA ASP A 312 -11.42 3.77 -5.13
C ASP A 312 -10.79 4.26 -3.82
N PHE A 313 -10.00 3.38 -3.20
CA PHE A 313 -9.39 3.62 -1.89
C PHE A 313 -8.38 4.77 -1.90
N VAL A 314 -7.66 4.98 -3.00
CA VAL A 314 -6.70 6.08 -3.08
C VAL A 314 -7.43 7.38 -3.40
N MET A 315 -8.35 7.35 -4.36
CA MET A 315 -9.09 8.55 -4.80
C MET A 315 -9.90 9.20 -3.67
N LEU A 316 -10.50 8.40 -2.78
CA LEU A 316 -11.30 8.95 -1.67
C LEU A 316 -10.48 9.87 -0.74
N HIS A 317 -9.15 9.78 -0.72
CA HIS A 317 -8.31 10.61 0.15
C HIS A 317 -8.43 12.09 -0.22
N SER A 318 -8.52 12.41 -1.52
CA SER A 318 -8.77 13.77 -2.01
C SER A 318 -10.04 14.37 -1.41
N LEU A 319 -11.12 13.59 -1.35
CA LEU A 319 -12.39 14.02 -0.76
C LEU A 319 -12.31 14.10 0.77
N THR A 320 -11.76 13.09 1.43
CA THR A 320 -11.66 13.08 2.91
C THR A 320 -10.72 14.14 3.47
N ALA A 321 -9.76 14.64 2.68
CA ALA A 321 -8.92 15.77 3.05
C ALA A 321 -9.58 17.12 2.72
N ALA A 322 -10.42 17.20 1.67
CA ALA A 322 -11.10 18.43 1.27
C ALA A 322 -12.06 18.96 2.35
N VAL A 323 -12.63 18.09 3.18
CA VAL A 323 -13.57 18.44 4.28
C VAL A 323 -13.00 19.48 5.26
N PHE A 324 -11.68 19.56 5.40
CA PHE A 324 -11.02 20.45 6.36
C PHE A 324 -10.71 21.84 5.81
N PHE A 325 -10.75 22.04 4.49
CA PHE A 325 -10.43 23.33 3.89
C PHE A 325 -11.35 24.46 4.33
N PRO A 326 -12.67 24.27 4.48
CA PRO A 326 -13.53 25.26 5.10
C PRO A 326 -13.01 25.77 6.45
N THR A 327 -12.43 24.90 7.29
CA THR A 327 -11.83 25.29 8.57
C THR A 327 -10.50 26.00 8.37
N ILE A 328 -9.61 25.46 7.53
CA ILE A 328 -8.26 25.98 7.29
C ILE A 328 -8.32 27.40 6.71
N ILE A 329 -9.15 27.63 5.70
CA ILE A 329 -9.25 28.97 5.07
C ILE A 329 -9.87 30.02 6.00
N ARG A 330 -10.53 29.63 7.09
CA ARG A 330 -11.09 30.57 8.08
C ARG A 330 -10.11 30.95 9.19
N GLN A 331 -8.93 30.34 9.25
CA GLN A 331 -7.90 30.66 10.24
C GLN A 331 -7.24 32.01 9.90
N GLN A 332 -7.77 33.10 10.46
CA GLN A 332 -7.29 34.46 10.18
C GLN A 332 -5.85 34.76 10.68
N TRP A 333 -5.31 33.90 11.55
CA TRP A 333 -3.90 33.95 11.96
C TRP A 333 -2.95 33.33 10.92
N ILE A 334 -3.48 32.68 9.88
CA ILE A 334 -2.75 32.28 8.67
C ILE A 334 -2.97 33.39 7.64
N SER A 335 -1.87 33.93 7.09
CA SER A 335 -1.95 34.97 6.05
C SER A 335 -2.78 34.50 4.84
N ILE A 336 -3.36 35.44 4.11
CA ILE A 336 -4.18 35.11 2.93
C ILE A 336 -3.33 34.44 1.84
N GLU A 337 -2.06 34.82 1.73
CA GLU A 337 -1.07 34.21 0.84
C GLU A 337 -0.88 32.73 1.17
N THR A 338 -0.68 32.40 2.44
CA THR A 338 -0.47 31.02 2.89
C THR A 338 -1.76 30.20 2.76
N ARG A 339 -2.93 30.78 3.07
CA ARG A 339 -4.23 30.11 2.88
C ARG A 339 -4.48 29.80 1.40
N ALA A 340 -4.17 30.73 0.49
CA ALA A 340 -4.25 30.51 -0.95
C ALA A 340 -3.27 29.41 -1.40
N ARG A 341 -2.01 29.46 -0.95
CA ARG A 341 -0.98 28.46 -1.28
C ARG A 341 -1.37 27.05 -0.83
N LEU A 342 -1.87 26.89 0.39
CA LEU A 342 -2.36 25.59 0.89
C LEU A 342 -3.49 25.03 0.03
N LEU A 343 -4.41 25.89 -0.41
CA LEU A 343 -5.52 25.50 -1.26
C LEU A 343 -5.07 25.15 -2.68
N GLU A 344 -4.11 25.89 -3.24
CA GLU A 344 -3.45 25.55 -4.51
C GLU A 344 -2.75 24.20 -4.44
N TRP A 345 -1.95 23.97 -3.40
CA TRP A 345 -1.24 22.71 -3.19
C TRP A 345 -2.22 21.56 -3.06
N LYS A 346 -3.34 21.75 -2.36
CA LYS A 346 -4.39 20.74 -2.27
C LYS A 346 -4.98 20.37 -3.63
N GLY A 347 -5.37 21.36 -4.43
CA GLY A 347 -5.92 21.09 -5.77
C GLY A 347 -4.91 20.40 -6.68
N ARG A 348 -3.62 20.79 -6.63
CA ARG A 348 -2.54 20.13 -7.38
C ARG A 348 -2.28 18.70 -6.92
N SER A 349 -2.33 18.43 -5.62
CA SER A 349 -2.23 17.07 -5.07
C SER A 349 -3.39 16.17 -5.49
N ASP A 350 -4.61 16.72 -5.60
CA ASP A 350 -5.77 15.98 -6.11
C ASP A 350 -5.60 15.61 -7.59
N LEU A 351 -5.08 16.53 -8.40
CA LEU A 351 -4.76 16.29 -9.81
C LEU A 351 -3.68 15.20 -9.97
N ILE A 352 -2.62 15.24 -9.15
CA ILE A 352 -1.60 14.18 -9.11
C ILE A 352 -2.20 12.82 -8.73
N THR A 353 -3.08 12.80 -7.73
CA THR A 353 -3.75 11.57 -7.29
C THR A 353 -4.61 10.98 -8.41
N TYR A 354 -5.35 11.83 -9.14
CA TYR A 354 -6.12 11.41 -10.31
C TYR A 354 -5.24 10.82 -11.42
N ALA A 355 -4.14 11.49 -11.76
CA ALA A 355 -3.20 10.98 -12.76
C ALA A 355 -2.55 9.65 -12.34
N ALA A 356 -2.21 9.49 -11.05
CA ALA A 356 -1.60 8.29 -10.53
C ALA A 356 -2.53 7.06 -10.56
N LEU A 357 -3.83 7.29 -10.75
CA LEU A 357 -4.84 6.26 -10.95
C LEU A 357 -5.13 5.99 -12.44
N GLY A 358 -4.27 6.48 -13.35
CA GLY A 358 -4.34 6.20 -14.78
C GLY A 358 -5.36 7.05 -15.52
N CYS A 359 -5.65 8.25 -15.02
CA CYS A 359 -6.60 9.21 -15.63
C CYS A 359 -7.94 8.57 -16.03
N PRO A 360 -8.69 7.95 -15.09
CA PRO A 360 -9.92 7.24 -15.44
C PRO A 360 -10.94 8.19 -16.07
N LYS A 361 -11.56 7.76 -17.18
CA LYS A 361 -12.69 8.48 -17.77
C LYS A 361 -13.82 8.62 -16.74
N LEU A 362 -14.37 9.83 -16.63
CA LEU A 362 -15.47 10.13 -15.74
C LEU A 362 -16.81 9.95 -16.46
N TYR A 363 -17.76 9.28 -15.81
CA TYR A 363 -19.09 8.95 -16.33
C TYR A 363 -20.16 9.57 -15.44
N PRO A 364 -20.68 10.78 -15.78
CA PRO A 364 -21.68 11.46 -14.95
C PRO A 364 -22.94 10.63 -14.68
N ASP A 365 -23.38 9.83 -15.66
CA ASP A 365 -24.57 8.96 -15.53
C ASP A 365 -24.42 7.88 -14.44
N ARG A 366 -23.19 7.58 -14.01
CA ARG A 366 -22.94 6.67 -12.89
C ARG A 366 -23.31 7.28 -11.55
N ILE A 367 -23.46 8.60 -11.49
CA ILE A 367 -23.96 9.33 -10.33
C ILE A 367 -25.46 9.56 -10.48
N THR A 368 -25.87 10.28 -11.53
CA THR A 368 -27.27 10.72 -11.71
C THR A 368 -28.24 9.57 -11.98
N GLY A 369 -27.76 8.47 -12.56
CA GLY A 369 -28.51 7.25 -12.80
C GLY A 369 -28.40 6.20 -11.69
N TYR A 370 -27.61 6.45 -10.64
CA TYR A 370 -27.41 5.48 -9.56
C TYR A 370 -28.72 5.26 -8.79
N ARG A 371 -29.01 3.99 -8.50
CA ARG A 371 -30.16 3.61 -7.67
C ARG A 371 -29.66 2.99 -6.37
N PRO A 372 -29.76 3.72 -5.25
CA PRO A 372 -29.46 3.18 -3.93
C PRO A 372 -30.18 1.85 -3.65
N LYS A 373 -29.49 0.92 -2.99
CA LYS A 373 -30.10 -0.37 -2.57
C LYS A 373 -31.21 -0.18 -1.54
N GLN A 374 -31.07 0.84 -0.69
CA GLN A 374 -32.06 1.25 0.29
C GLN A 374 -32.66 2.58 -0.18
N ALA A 375 -33.97 2.80 0.05
CA ALA A 375 -34.60 4.06 -0.33
C ALA A 375 -33.87 5.24 0.32
N ALA A 376 -33.57 6.28 -0.48
CA ALA A 376 -32.92 7.48 0.02
C ALA A 376 -33.93 8.34 0.79
N THR A 377 -34.08 8.06 2.09
CA THR A 377 -35.00 8.77 2.98
C THR A 377 -34.37 10.01 3.63
N GLY A 378 -33.03 10.12 3.64
CA GLY A 378 -32.29 11.32 4.04
C GLY A 378 -30.87 11.04 4.52
N TRP A 379 -30.18 12.09 4.98
CA TRP A 379 -28.82 11.98 5.54
C TRP A 379 -28.76 11.12 6.80
N SER A 380 -29.80 11.17 7.65
CA SER A 380 -29.86 10.41 8.91
C SER A 380 -29.63 8.91 8.70
N ASP A 381 -30.15 8.33 7.62
CA ASP A 381 -30.04 6.90 7.36
C ASP A 381 -28.63 6.51 6.92
N VAL A 382 -28.02 7.30 6.04
CA VAL A 382 -26.63 7.06 5.59
C VAL A 382 -25.65 7.29 6.74
N VAL A 383 -25.89 8.31 7.56
CA VAL A 383 -25.09 8.58 8.76
C VAL A 383 -25.19 7.42 9.75
N GLN A 384 -26.39 6.89 10.01
CA GLN A 384 -26.56 5.74 10.89
C GLN A 384 -25.83 4.51 10.36
N ARG A 385 -25.93 4.22 9.06
CA ARG A 385 -25.19 3.12 8.42
C ARG A 385 -23.68 3.29 8.57
N ALA A 386 -23.16 4.50 8.34
CA ALA A 386 -21.75 4.80 8.47
C ALA A 386 -21.24 4.71 9.92
N ARG A 387 -22.07 5.04 10.91
CA ARG A 387 -21.72 4.94 12.34
C ARG A 387 -21.51 3.51 12.82
N VAL A 388 -22.30 2.58 12.30
CA VAL A 388 -22.30 1.18 12.75
C VAL A 388 -21.48 0.25 11.84
N TYR A 389 -21.11 0.71 10.65
CA TYR A 389 -20.26 -0.04 9.74
C TYR A 389 -18.84 -0.14 10.29
N GLN A 390 -18.32 -1.38 10.40
CA GLN A 390 -16.99 -1.64 10.94
C GLN A 390 -15.93 -1.62 9.84
N ASP A 391 -15.17 -0.53 9.78
CA ASP A 391 -13.94 -0.40 8.98
C ASP A 391 -12.84 0.36 9.75
N ASP A 392 -11.81 0.80 9.04
CA ASP A 392 -10.73 1.65 9.54
C ASP A 392 -11.07 3.15 9.53
N GLY A 393 -12.32 3.52 9.22
CA GLY A 393 -12.84 4.89 9.28
C GLY A 393 -12.89 5.61 7.95
N HIS A 394 -12.64 4.95 6.81
CA HIS A 394 -12.74 5.60 5.50
C HIS A 394 -14.18 5.90 5.10
N ALA A 395 -15.11 4.96 5.33
CA ALA A 395 -16.50 5.13 4.94
C ALA A 395 -17.12 6.36 5.63
N CYS A 396 -17.01 6.47 6.95
CA CYS A 396 -17.58 7.60 7.70
C CYS A 396 -16.92 8.94 7.31
N LYS A 397 -15.62 8.96 7.02
CA LYS A 397 -14.93 10.17 6.52
C LYS A 397 -15.51 10.63 5.18
N VAL A 398 -15.79 9.71 4.26
CA VAL A 398 -16.42 10.03 2.97
C VAL A 398 -17.83 10.58 3.18
N ILE A 399 -18.64 9.95 4.04
CA ILE A 399 -20.00 10.44 4.34
C ILE A 399 -19.95 11.87 4.89
N ARG A 400 -19.10 12.13 5.89
CA ARG A 400 -18.92 13.48 6.46
C ARG A 400 -18.43 14.50 5.44
N ALA A 401 -17.50 14.10 4.56
CA ALA A 401 -16.99 14.96 3.50
C ALA A 401 -18.06 15.29 2.45
N LEU A 402 -18.95 14.35 2.11
CA LEU A 402 -20.07 14.60 1.19
C LEU A 402 -21.12 15.54 1.81
N MET A 403 -21.41 15.41 3.11
CA MET A 403 -22.26 16.40 3.83
C MET A 403 -21.64 17.80 3.77
N CYS A 404 -20.33 17.89 3.95
CA CYS A 404 -19.60 19.15 3.83
C CYS A 404 -19.66 19.73 2.42
N ALA A 405 -19.43 18.89 1.41
CA ALA A 405 -19.50 19.30 0.02
C ALA A 405 -20.90 19.80 -0.35
N GLU A 406 -21.98 19.11 0.05
CA GLU A 406 -23.35 19.59 -0.18
C GLU A 406 -23.55 21.01 0.38
N ASN A 407 -23.16 21.24 1.64
CA ASN A 407 -23.37 22.52 2.31
C ASN A 407 -22.51 23.64 1.73
N VAL A 408 -21.24 23.37 1.43
CA VAL A 408 -20.29 24.39 0.95
C VAL A 408 -20.49 24.71 -0.52
N CYS A 409 -20.90 23.72 -1.33
CA CYS A 409 -21.07 23.88 -2.77
C CYS A 409 -22.45 24.45 -3.16
N GLN A 410 -23.44 24.43 -2.26
CA GLN A 410 -24.79 24.92 -2.52
C GLN A 410 -24.86 26.33 -3.15
N PRO A 411 -24.09 27.34 -2.70
CA PRO A 411 -24.11 28.68 -3.31
C PRO A 411 -23.59 28.73 -4.76
N PHE A 412 -22.89 27.68 -5.21
CA PHE A 412 -22.25 27.60 -6.51
C PHE A 412 -22.97 26.61 -7.46
N GLU A 413 -24.12 26.06 -7.06
CA GLU A 413 -24.88 25.14 -7.92
C GLU A 413 -25.21 25.80 -9.27
N GLY A 414 -24.89 25.13 -10.37
CA GLY A 414 -25.08 25.65 -11.73
C GLY A 414 -23.97 26.57 -12.26
N VAL A 415 -22.94 26.86 -11.46
CA VAL A 415 -21.73 27.57 -11.90
C VAL A 415 -20.76 26.61 -12.60
N GLU A 416 -19.97 27.10 -13.55
CA GLU A 416 -18.92 26.31 -14.21
C GLU A 416 -17.97 25.68 -13.17
N GLY A 417 -17.68 24.38 -13.34
CA GLY A 417 -16.90 23.60 -12.38
C GLY A 417 -17.73 22.95 -11.27
N PHE A 418 -19.04 23.24 -11.19
CA PHE A 418 -19.95 22.69 -10.18
C PHE A 418 -21.07 21.81 -10.78
N PRO A 419 -20.75 20.56 -11.22
CA PRO A 419 -21.72 19.70 -11.92
C PRO A 419 -22.72 18.96 -11.03
N LEU A 420 -22.34 18.59 -9.80
CA LEU A 420 -23.23 17.95 -8.82
C LEU A 420 -24.25 18.95 -8.28
N LYS A 421 -25.50 18.52 -8.21
CA LYS A 421 -26.59 19.19 -7.52
C LYS A 421 -26.70 18.69 -6.09
N LYS A 422 -27.44 19.42 -5.24
CA LYS A 422 -27.71 19.02 -3.85
C LYS A 422 -28.05 17.53 -3.67
N ALA A 423 -28.99 16.99 -4.46
CA ALA A 423 -29.44 15.60 -4.33
C ALA A 423 -28.39 14.55 -4.76
N ASP A 424 -27.40 14.94 -5.57
CA ASP A 424 -26.36 14.02 -6.05
C ASP A 424 -25.40 13.65 -4.91
N PHE A 425 -25.16 14.54 -3.93
CA PHE A 425 -24.31 14.25 -2.77
C PHE A 425 -24.87 13.13 -1.90
N LEU A 426 -26.17 13.18 -1.60
CA LEU A 426 -26.85 12.09 -0.88
C LEU A 426 -26.81 10.79 -1.71
N THR A 427 -26.97 10.88 -3.03
CA THR A 427 -26.86 9.72 -3.93
C THR A 427 -25.47 9.08 -3.86
N LEU A 428 -24.40 9.88 -3.87
CA LEU A 428 -23.03 9.42 -3.68
C LEU A 428 -22.79 8.83 -2.28
N ALA A 429 -23.44 9.38 -1.26
CA ALA A 429 -23.37 8.87 0.10
C ALA A 429 -23.98 7.46 0.19
N HIS A 430 -25.12 7.22 -0.47
CA HIS A 430 -25.67 5.88 -0.63
C HIS A 430 -24.76 4.96 -1.44
N MET A 431 -24.20 5.43 -2.57
CA MET A 431 -23.25 4.65 -3.36
C MET A 431 -22.02 4.22 -2.54
N THR A 432 -21.51 5.12 -1.69
CA THR A 432 -20.42 4.83 -0.75
C THR A 432 -20.78 3.69 0.17
N MET A 433 -21.92 3.78 0.86
CA MET A 433 -22.34 2.73 1.79
C MET A 433 -22.65 1.42 1.08
N ASP A 434 -23.33 1.46 -0.07
CA ASP A 434 -23.61 0.26 -0.87
C ASP A 434 -22.34 -0.41 -1.43
N SER A 435 -21.29 0.38 -1.69
CA SER A 435 -19.96 -0.10 -2.09
C SER A 435 -19.30 -0.89 -0.97
N VAL A 436 -19.23 -0.32 0.25
CA VAL A 436 -18.53 -0.93 1.38
C VAL A 436 -19.33 -2.06 2.04
N GLU A 437 -20.64 -1.91 2.24
CA GLU A 437 -21.49 -2.95 2.85
C GLU A 437 -21.58 -4.21 2.01
N ARG A 438 -21.36 -4.12 0.69
CA ARG A 438 -21.26 -5.29 -0.18
C ARG A 438 -20.13 -6.23 0.23
N MET A 439 -19.10 -5.71 0.90
CA MET A 439 -18.01 -6.53 1.44
C MET A 439 -18.44 -7.38 2.64
N LEU A 440 -19.61 -7.09 3.23
CA LEU A 440 -20.21 -7.92 4.29
C LEU A 440 -21.01 -9.09 3.72
N ASP A 441 -21.34 -9.09 2.42
CA ASP A 441 -22.03 -10.21 1.78
C ASP A 441 -21.07 -11.42 1.69
N PRO A 442 -21.39 -12.55 2.36
CA PRO A 442 -20.55 -13.74 2.33
C PRO A 442 -20.32 -14.29 0.91
N ASN A 443 -21.18 -13.98 -0.05
CA ASN A 443 -21.12 -14.42 -1.44
C ASN A 443 -20.34 -13.44 -2.36
N TRP A 444 -19.84 -12.32 -1.83
CA TRP A 444 -19.11 -11.36 -2.64
C TRP A 444 -17.69 -11.85 -2.97
N VAL A 445 -17.43 -12.08 -4.25
CA VAL A 445 -16.28 -12.82 -4.84
C VAL A 445 -14.92 -12.09 -4.73
N ARG A 446 -14.81 -11.01 -3.94
CA ARG A 446 -13.49 -10.38 -3.64
C ARG A 446 -12.81 -10.89 -2.37
N GLN A 447 -13.50 -11.65 -1.52
CA GLN A 447 -12.85 -12.28 -0.38
C GLN A 447 -12.50 -13.73 -0.72
N THR A 448 -11.21 -14.00 -0.94
CA THR A 448 -10.74 -15.39 -0.94
C THR A 448 -10.99 -16.01 0.45
N GLU A 449 -11.22 -17.33 0.55
CA GLU A 449 -11.44 -18.05 1.83
C GLU A 449 -10.41 -17.68 2.92
N LYS A 450 -9.18 -17.34 2.52
CA LYS A 450 -8.07 -16.97 3.41
C LYS A 450 -8.19 -15.54 3.96
N VAL A 451 -8.79 -14.62 3.20
CA VAL A 451 -9.16 -13.26 3.66
C VAL A 451 -10.18 -13.35 4.81
N LYS A 452 -11.09 -14.33 4.74
CA LYS A 452 -12.04 -14.65 5.83
C LYS A 452 -11.33 -15.28 7.04
N GLN A 453 -10.37 -16.18 6.83
CA GLN A 453 -9.59 -16.83 7.90
C GLN A 453 -8.62 -15.89 8.62
N MET A 454 -8.01 -14.92 7.93
CA MET A 454 -7.11 -13.93 8.55
C MET A 454 -7.88 -12.92 9.42
N SER A 455 -9.08 -12.49 9.00
CA SER A 455 -9.99 -11.73 9.88
C SER A 455 -10.38 -12.51 11.14
N ALA A 456 -10.49 -13.84 11.06
CA ALA A 456 -10.87 -14.69 12.19
C ALA A 456 -9.73 -14.99 13.19
N GLN A 457 -8.46 -14.76 12.82
CA GLN A 457 -7.29 -15.10 13.66
C GLN A 457 -6.67 -13.92 14.43
N GLY A 458 -7.32 -12.74 14.46
CA GLY A 458 -6.88 -11.63 15.30
C GLY A 458 -5.51 -11.03 14.95
N ARG A 459 -5.02 -11.24 13.73
CA ARG A 459 -3.82 -10.57 13.20
C ARG A 459 -4.27 -9.43 12.32
N GLY A 460 -4.58 -8.29 12.94
CA GLY A 460 -5.39 -7.23 12.31
C GLY A 460 -4.77 -6.60 11.06
N GLN A 461 -5.02 -7.23 9.94
CA GLN A 461 -5.27 -6.54 8.71
C GLN A 461 -6.69 -6.93 8.35
N HIS A 462 -7.64 -6.02 8.53
CA HIS A 462 -8.97 -6.31 8.06
C HIS A 462 -8.89 -6.45 6.53
N SER A 463 -9.39 -7.59 6.05
CA SER A 463 -9.59 -8.05 4.68
C SER A 463 -9.58 -7.06 3.51
N GLN A 464 -9.99 -5.81 3.70
CA GLN A 464 -10.27 -4.85 2.63
C GLN A 464 -9.01 -4.16 2.08
N VAL A 465 -8.04 -3.79 2.92
CA VAL A 465 -6.78 -3.17 2.47
C VAL A 465 -5.81 -4.23 1.93
N SER A 466 -5.72 -5.38 2.61
CA SER A 466 -4.82 -6.48 2.23
C SER A 466 -5.29 -7.28 1.02
N ALA A 467 -6.60 -7.34 0.72
CA ALA A 467 -7.10 -7.92 -0.53
C ALA A 467 -6.83 -7.02 -1.75
N ILE A 468 -6.52 -5.73 -1.53
CA ILE A 468 -6.27 -4.75 -2.59
C ILE A 468 -4.77 -4.52 -2.83
N MET A 469 -3.88 -4.70 -1.84
CA MET A 469 -2.53 -4.12 -1.90
C MET A 469 -1.30 -5.05 -1.72
N LEU A 470 -1.39 -6.36 -1.43
CA LEU A 470 -0.18 -7.16 -1.17
C LEU A 470 -0.03 -8.40 -2.07
N ARG A 471 1.13 -8.55 -2.73
CA ARG A 471 1.61 -9.81 -3.33
C ARG A 471 2.24 -10.65 -2.21
N TRP A 472 1.70 -11.83 -1.94
CA TRP A 472 2.14 -12.71 -0.86
C TRP A 472 3.00 -13.87 -1.38
N ILE A 473 3.99 -14.30 -0.59
CA ILE A 473 4.85 -15.46 -0.85
C ILE A 473 4.49 -16.57 0.14
N HIS A 474 4.13 -17.75 -0.36
CA HIS A 474 3.99 -18.94 0.47
C HIS A 474 5.27 -19.79 0.36
N ALA A 475 6.04 -19.90 1.44
CA ALA A 475 7.27 -20.67 1.50
C ALA A 475 7.00 -22.04 2.16
N TYR A 476 6.89 -23.10 1.35
CA TYR A 476 6.73 -24.46 1.85
C TYR A 476 8.09 -25.10 2.15
N CYS A 477 8.30 -25.63 3.35
CA CYS A 477 9.56 -26.24 3.74
C CYS A 477 9.39 -27.43 4.69
N ARG A 478 10.40 -28.30 4.77
CA ARG A 478 10.42 -29.42 5.74
C ARG A 478 10.90 -29.02 7.14
N SER A 479 11.57 -27.86 7.24
CA SER A 479 12.11 -27.35 8.50
C SER A 479 12.10 -25.82 8.47
N ALA A 480 11.18 -25.22 9.23
CA ALA A 480 11.10 -23.77 9.36
C ALA A 480 12.35 -23.21 10.06
N SER A 481 12.88 -23.95 11.05
CA SER A 481 14.13 -23.60 11.73
C SER A 481 15.31 -23.50 10.77
N LYS A 482 15.50 -24.49 9.89
CA LYS A 482 16.57 -24.45 8.87
C LYS A 482 16.38 -23.30 7.89
N LEU A 483 15.13 -23.02 7.47
CA LEU A 483 14.82 -21.89 6.60
C LEU A 483 15.20 -20.56 7.27
N ASN A 484 14.85 -20.36 8.53
CA ASN A 484 15.18 -19.16 9.29
C ASN A 484 16.69 -19.01 9.57
N GLN A 485 17.43 -20.12 9.72
CA GLN A 485 18.89 -20.06 9.81
C GLN A 485 19.55 -19.62 8.50
N LEU A 486 19.05 -20.13 7.36
CA LEU A 486 19.57 -19.77 6.04
C LEU A 486 19.19 -18.35 5.64
N ARG A 487 18.02 -17.86 6.10
CA ARG A 487 17.52 -16.50 5.88
C ARG A 487 16.93 -15.96 7.18
N PRO A 488 17.77 -15.36 8.05
CA PRO A 488 17.30 -14.73 9.29
C PRO A 488 16.25 -13.66 8.99
N GLY A 489 15.16 -13.63 9.76
CA GLY A 489 14.09 -12.64 9.57
C GLY A 489 12.97 -13.11 8.63
N ILE A 490 13.10 -14.27 7.97
CA ILE A 490 12.11 -14.70 6.95
C ILE A 490 10.76 -15.06 7.54
N ALA A 491 10.72 -15.60 8.76
CA ALA A 491 9.48 -15.87 9.48
C ALA A 491 8.82 -14.58 10.02
N GLN A 492 9.59 -13.51 10.16
CA GLN A 492 9.14 -12.18 10.56
C GLN A 492 8.75 -11.31 9.37
N ASN A 493 9.09 -11.73 8.14
CA ASN A 493 8.74 -11.00 6.93
C ASN A 493 7.23 -11.09 6.69
N ARG A 494 6.55 -9.93 6.78
CA ARG A 494 5.10 -9.84 6.69
C ARG A 494 4.53 -10.25 5.33
N GLN A 495 5.33 -10.34 4.27
CA GLN A 495 4.90 -10.81 2.95
C GLN A 495 5.11 -12.32 2.76
N VAL A 496 5.75 -13.02 3.71
CA VAL A 496 6.08 -14.45 3.61
C VAL A 496 5.30 -15.26 4.65
N SER A 497 4.53 -16.23 4.18
CA SER A 497 3.94 -17.26 5.04
C SER A 497 4.75 -18.54 4.94
N VAL A 498 5.32 -19.02 6.05
CA VAL A 498 6.07 -20.27 6.10
C VAL A 498 5.12 -21.43 6.41
N TRP A 499 5.14 -22.46 5.56
CA TRP A 499 4.35 -23.68 5.68
C TRP A 499 5.30 -24.85 5.94
N GLU A 500 5.36 -25.31 7.17
CA GLU A 500 6.23 -26.42 7.56
C GLU A 500 5.50 -27.76 7.47
N GLY A 501 5.97 -28.65 6.60
CA GLY A 501 5.36 -29.97 6.43
C GLY A 501 6.13 -30.90 5.50
N SER A 502 5.66 -32.15 5.45
CA SER A 502 6.20 -33.15 4.54
C SER A 502 5.51 -33.10 3.18
N LEU A 503 6.21 -33.45 2.10
CA LEU A 503 5.61 -33.58 0.76
C LEU A 503 4.46 -34.59 0.67
N GLN A 504 4.32 -35.49 1.66
CA GLN A 504 3.17 -36.41 1.75
C GLN A 504 1.91 -35.75 2.32
N ASP A 505 2.03 -34.57 2.95
CA ASP A 505 0.90 -33.82 3.46
C ASP A 505 0.24 -33.01 2.34
N VAL A 506 -0.55 -33.70 1.54
CA VAL A 506 -1.25 -33.13 0.37
C VAL A 506 -2.23 -32.04 0.81
N SER A 507 -2.85 -32.15 1.99
CA SER A 507 -3.79 -31.15 2.49
C SER A 507 -3.09 -29.84 2.83
N LEU A 508 -1.99 -29.90 3.58
CA LEU A 508 -1.21 -28.70 3.89
C LEU A 508 -0.63 -28.07 2.62
N LEU A 509 -0.14 -28.89 1.69
CA LEU A 509 0.39 -28.41 0.42
C LEU A 509 -0.71 -27.77 -0.46
N SER A 510 -1.93 -28.32 -0.49
CA SER A 510 -3.06 -27.70 -1.21
C SER A 510 -3.43 -26.35 -0.62
N GLU A 511 -3.43 -26.19 0.71
CA GLU A 511 -3.71 -24.91 1.36
C GLU A 511 -2.59 -23.88 1.17
N CYS A 512 -1.34 -24.35 1.09
CA CYS A 512 -0.22 -23.52 0.69
C CYS A 512 -0.36 -23.04 -0.77
N ILE A 513 -0.84 -23.89 -1.67
CA ILE A 513 -0.99 -23.54 -3.09
C ILE A 513 -2.25 -22.68 -3.36
N ARG A 514 -3.29 -22.81 -2.54
CA ARG A 514 -4.60 -22.15 -2.74
C ARG A 514 -4.47 -20.63 -2.90
N GLY A 515 -5.09 -20.11 -3.96
CA GLY A 515 -5.13 -18.68 -4.25
C GLY A 515 -3.82 -18.08 -4.75
N THR A 516 -2.79 -18.91 -5.03
CA THR A 516 -1.55 -18.42 -5.63
C THR A 516 -1.69 -18.26 -7.15
N ARG A 517 -0.92 -17.33 -7.72
CA ARG A 517 -0.81 -17.15 -9.18
C ARG A 517 0.14 -18.16 -9.81
N ALA A 518 1.26 -18.44 -9.14
CA ALA A 518 2.30 -19.32 -9.62
C ALA A 518 2.93 -20.11 -8.47
N VAL A 519 3.38 -21.32 -8.76
CA VAL A 519 4.13 -22.19 -7.84
C VAL A 519 5.53 -22.40 -8.39
N PHE A 520 6.54 -21.99 -7.62
CA PHE A 520 7.94 -22.17 -7.96
C PHE A 520 8.45 -23.50 -7.42
N MET A 521 8.75 -24.45 -8.32
CA MET A 521 9.29 -25.76 -7.98
C MET A 521 10.82 -25.71 -8.11
N VAL A 522 11.49 -25.36 -7.01
CA VAL A 522 12.95 -25.15 -6.92
C VAL A 522 13.64 -26.16 -5.99
N VAL A 523 13.08 -27.36 -5.88
CA VAL A 523 13.64 -28.43 -5.03
C VAL A 523 14.71 -29.19 -5.81
N ALA A 524 15.93 -29.18 -5.30
CA ALA A 524 17.07 -29.90 -5.88
C ALA A 524 18.01 -30.43 -4.80
N ILE A 525 18.84 -31.40 -5.18
CA ILE A 525 20.01 -31.86 -4.41
C ILE A 525 21.29 -31.53 -5.17
N PRO A 526 22.40 -31.27 -4.47
CA PRO A 526 23.64 -30.86 -5.09
C PRO A 526 24.45 -32.02 -5.71
N ASP A 527 24.17 -33.28 -5.35
CA ASP A 527 24.98 -34.44 -5.70
C ASP A 527 24.25 -35.52 -6.54
N ASN A 528 25.00 -36.47 -7.09
CA ASN A 528 24.51 -37.52 -7.99
C ASN A 528 23.94 -38.74 -7.25
N MET A 529 23.02 -38.49 -6.32
CA MET A 529 22.44 -39.50 -5.44
C MET A 529 21.88 -40.72 -6.20
N PRO A 530 22.34 -41.95 -5.92
CA PRO A 530 21.75 -43.15 -6.48
C PRO A 530 20.26 -43.26 -6.14
N HIS A 531 19.44 -43.67 -7.12
CA HIS A 531 17.99 -43.77 -6.97
C HIS A 531 17.28 -42.45 -6.58
N CYS A 532 17.82 -41.30 -7.02
CA CYS A 532 17.17 -40.01 -6.82
C CYS A 532 15.74 -39.98 -7.40
N THR A 533 14.80 -39.50 -6.57
CA THR A 533 13.35 -39.41 -6.88
C THR A 533 12.74 -38.09 -6.39
N ILE A 534 13.57 -37.10 -6.05
CA ILE A 534 13.11 -35.88 -5.37
C ILE A 534 12.25 -34.99 -6.28
N ALA A 535 12.65 -34.82 -7.54
CA ALA A 535 11.88 -34.06 -8.52
C ALA A 535 10.55 -34.77 -8.84
N GLN A 536 10.57 -36.10 -8.98
CA GLN A 536 9.36 -36.90 -9.17
C GLN A 536 8.43 -36.82 -7.96
N ASP A 537 8.95 -37.00 -6.73
CA ASP A 537 8.17 -36.94 -5.50
C ASP A 537 7.54 -35.54 -5.30
N CYS A 538 8.29 -34.47 -5.58
CA CYS A 538 7.78 -33.10 -5.52
C CYS A 538 6.69 -32.85 -6.56
N THR A 539 6.90 -33.33 -7.80
CA THR A 539 5.91 -33.26 -8.88
C THR A 539 4.61 -33.96 -8.51
N ASN A 540 4.70 -35.19 -8.01
CA ASN A 540 3.53 -35.96 -7.60
C ASN A 540 2.78 -35.27 -6.45
N ALA A 541 3.50 -34.72 -5.46
CA ALA A 541 2.90 -33.99 -4.36
C ALA A 541 2.13 -32.74 -4.84
N VAL A 542 2.76 -31.93 -5.70
CA VAL A 542 2.13 -30.72 -6.25
C VAL A 542 0.92 -31.06 -7.12
N LEU A 543 1.02 -32.07 -8.00
CA LEU A 543 -0.11 -32.50 -8.83
C LEU A 543 -1.26 -33.03 -7.98
N ASN A 544 -0.99 -33.81 -6.93
CA ASN A 544 -2.03 -34.28 -6.01
C ASN A 544 -2.71 -33.12 -5.28
N ALA A 545 -1.94 -32.11 -4.86
CA ALA A 545 -2.49 -30.90 -4.25
C ALA A 545 -3.35 -30.09 -5.23
N LEU A 546 -2.93 -29.95 -6.49
CA LEU A 546 -3.71 -29.29 -7.54
C LEU A 546 -4.99 -30.07 -7.89
N LYS A 547 -4.93 -31.41 -7.98
CA LYS A 547 -6.11 -32.27 -8.18
C LYS A 547 -7.12 -32.07 -7.04
N LYS A 548 -6.66 -32.03 -5.79
CA LYS A 548 -7.50 -31.73 -4.63
C LYS A 548 -8.18 -30.36 -4.75
N LEU A 549 -7.43 -29.31 -5.08
CA LEU A 549 -8.00 -27.97 -5.30
C LEU A 549 -9.04 -27.93 -6.43
N GLN A 550 -8.80 -28.68 -7.51
CA GLN A 550 -9.74 -28.82 -8.62
C GLN A 550 -11.04 -29.52 -8.18
N THR A 551 -10.95 -30.61 -7.40
CA THR A 551 -12.12 -31.30 -6.87
C THR A 551 -12.93 -30.46 -5.88
N GLU A 552 -12.29 -29.50 -5.21
CA GLU A 552 -12.91 -28.55 -4.29
C GLU A 552 -13.50 -27.31 -5.00
N GLY A 553 -13.48 -27.27 -6.34
CA GLY A 553 -14.12 -26.21 -7.12
C GLY A 553 -13.30 -24.93 -7.27
N CYS A 554 -11.98 -24.98 -7.10
CA CYS A 554 -11.11 -23.81 -7.29
C CYS A 554 -11.13 -23.36 -8.77
N GLN A 555 -11.57 -22.12 -9.03
CA GLN A 555 -11.80 -21.61 -10.39
C GLN A 555 -10.53 -21.38 -11.21
N SER A 556 -9.38 -21.11 -10.56
CA SER A 556 -8.08 -20.96 -11.22
C SER A 556 -7.00 -21.76 -10.51
N LEU A 557 -6.23 -22.52 -11.29
CA LEU A 557 -5.04 -23.22 -10.82
C LEU A 557 -3.80 -22.38 -11.15
N PRO A 558 -2.78 -22.37 -10.27
CA PRO A 558 -1.56 -21.61 -10.52
C PRO A 558 -0.74 -22.21 -11.67
N LYS A 559 0.06 -21.35 -12.31
CA LYS A 559 1.11 -21.79 -13.24
C LYS A 559 2.26 -22.43 -12.48
N LEU A 560 2.79 -23.54 -12.96
CA LEU A 560 3.98 -24.17 -12.41
C LEU A 560 5.24 -23.61 -13.09
N ILE A 561 6.19 -23.13 -12.29
CA ILE A 561 7.49 -22.66 -12.77
C ILE A 561 8.55 -23.60 -12.20
N VAL A 562 9.07 -24.47 -13.06
CA VAL A 562 9.89 -25.61 -12.65
C VAL A 562 11.35 -25.35 -12.98
N LEU A 563 12.22 -25.36 -11.98
CA LEU A 563 13.65 -25.34 -12.20
C LEU A 563 14.12 -26.73 -12.67
N SER A 564 14.67 -26.78 -13.88
CA SER A 564 15.27 -27.95 -14.50
C SER A 564 16.69 -27.60 -14.98
N SER A 565 17.22 -28.27 -16.01
CA SER A 565 18.59 -28.10 -16.49
C SER A 565 18.66 -28.02 -18.01
N ALA A 566 19.49 -27.11 -18.53
CA ALA A 566 19.81 -27.03 -19.96
C ALA A 566 20.37 -28.35 -20.50
N SER A 567 21.11 -29.12 -19.69
CA SER A 567 21.72 -30.39 -20.09
C SER A 567 20.72 -31.45 -20.57
N LEU A 568 19.44 -31.31 -20.22
CA LEU A 568 18.34 -32.17 -20.68
C LEU A 568 17.78 -31.76 -22.04
N GLU A 569 18.29 -30.71 -22.65
CA GLU A 569 17.78 -30.14 -23.89
C GLU A 569 18.93 -29.88 -24.88
N ASP A 570 19.06 -30.74 -25.87
CA ASP A 570 20.15 -30.67 -26.84
C ASP A 570 20.20 -29.31 -27.56
N SER A 571 19.04 -28.70 -27.84
CA SER A 571 18.98 -27.39 -28.50
C SER A 571 19.56 -26.27 -27.63
N LEU A 572 19.49 -26.37 -26.31
CA LEU A 572 20.02 -25.36 -25.38
C LEU A 572 21.52 -25.54 -25.12
N CYS A 573 22.08 -26.72 -25.39
CA CYS A 573 23.47 -27.08 -25.14
C CYS A 573 24.34 -27.18 -26.40
N ALA A 574 23.90 -26.63 -27.54
CA ALA A 574 24.62 -26.70 -28.81
C ALA A 574 26.08 -26.18 -28.73
N ASP A 575 26.35 -25.23 -27.84
CA ASP A 575 27.68 -24.62 -27.66
C ASP A 575 28.59 -25.41 -26.70
N VAL A 576 28.12 -26.52 -26.12
CA VAL A 576 28.89 -27.36 -25.19
C VAL A 576 29.62 -28.46 -25.96
N PRO A 577 30.96 -28.59 -25.83
CA PRO A 577 31.69 -29.67 -26.49
C PRO A 577 31.13 -31.06 -26.14
N PRO A 578 30.93 -31.98 -27.12
CA PRO A 578 30.25 -33.26 -26.90
C PRO A 578 30.87 -34.14 -25.80
N LEU A 579 32.20 -34.10 -25.66
CA LEU A 579 32.90 -34.83 -24.61
C LEU A 579 32.58 -34.26 -23.21
N ILE A 580 32.53 -32.93 -23.07
CA ILE A 580 32.21 -32.26 -21.82
C ILE A 580 30.75 -32.53 -21.44
N HIS A 581 29.83 -32.40 -22.40
CA HIS A 581 28.42 -32.71 -22.18
C HIS A 581 28.20 -34.17 -21.75
N ARG A 582 28.92 -35.12 -22.35
CA ARG A 582 28.90 -36.54 -21.92
C ARG A 582 29.39 -36.71 -20.48
N VAL A 583 30.49 -36.06 -20.10
CA VAL A 583 31.01 -36.13 -18.73
C VAL A 583 30.00 -35.56 -17.73
N LEU A 584 29.39 -34.41 -18.03
CA LEU A 584 28.36 -33.80 -17.18
C LEU A 584 27.14 -34.71 -17.04
N ASN A 585 26.68 -35.33 -18.12
CA ASN A 585 25.55 -36.27 -18.11
C ASN A 585 25.84 -37.53 -17.29
N ILE A 586 27.07 -38.04 -17.29
CA ILE A 586 27.46 -39.17 -16.42
C ILE A 586 27.51 -38.70 -14.97
N ALA A 587 28.16 -37.56 -14.72
CA ALA A 587 28.40 -37.02 -13.40
C ALA A 587 27.12 -36.61 -12.66
N ALA A 588 26.07 -36.17 -13.37
CA ALA A 588 24.77 -35.80 -12.80
C ALA A 588 23.65 -36.76 -13.23
N GLY A 589 23.98 -37.96 -13.73
CA GLY A 589 23.04 -38.83 -14.43
C GLY A 589 21.80 -39.24 -13.64
N ASN A 590 21.92 -39.49 -12.33
CA ASN A 590 20.75 -39.82 -11.50
C ASN A 590 19.82 -38.61 -11.31
N LEU A 591 20.39 -37.42 -11.11
CA LEU A 591 19.65 -36.17 -10.96
C LEU A 591 18.94 -35.79 -12.27
N TYR A 592 19.64 -35.90 -13.40
CA TYR A 592 19.08 -35.65 -14.72
C TYR A 592 17.99 -36.66 -15.09
N SER A 593 18.17 -37.94 -14.75
CA SER A 593 17.14 -38.97 -14.92
C SER A 593 15.87 -38.64 -14.12
N ASP A 594 16.02 -38.17 -12.88
CA ASP A 594 14.90 -37.77 -12.02
C ASP A 594 14.15 -36.55 -12.59
N LEU A 595 14.88 -35.49 -12.96
CA LEU A 595 14.32 -34.29 -13.60
C LEU A 595 13.60 -34.63 -14.91
N ALA A 596 14.20 -35.44 -15.78
CA ALA A 596 13.58 -35.84 -17.05
C ALA A 596 12.27 -36.61 -16.83
N LYS A 597 12.21 -37.49 -15.83
CA LYS A 597 10.97 -38.21 -15.47
C LYS A 597 9.91 -37.26 -14.91
N ALA A 598 10.30 -36.32 -14.05
CA ALA A 598 9.40 -35.29 -13.52
C ALA A 598 8.82 -34.40 -14.64
N GLU A 599 9.67 -33.92 -15.58
CA GLU A 599 9.22 -33.16 -16.76
C GLU A 599 8.22 -33.95 -17.59
N LYS A 600 8.49 -35.24 -17.84
CA LYS A 600 7.59 -36.10 -18.61
C LYS A 600 6.20 -36.20 -17.98
N VAL A 601 6.12 -36.33 -16.65
CA VAL A 601 4.85 -36.36 -15.93
C VAL A 601 4.10 -35.03 -16.06
N LEU A 602 4.78 -33.90 -15.82
CA LEU A 602 4.18 -32.57 -15.95
C LEU A 602 3.70 -32.27 -17.38
N ARG A 603 4.46 -32.72 -18.39
CA ARG A 603 4.05 -32.60 -19.79
C ARG A 603 2.81 -33.40 -20.13
N ALA A 604 2.67 -34.60 -19.57
CA ALA A 604 1.47 -35.42 -19.76
C ALA A 604 0.22 -34.77 -19.13
N GLU A 605 0.40 -34.01 -18.04
CA GLU A 605 -0.68 -33.29 -17.35
C GLU A 605 -0.94 -31.87 -17.92
N GLY A 606 -0.30 -31.52 -19.06
CA GLY A 606 -0.40 -30.20 -19.69
C GLY A 606 -1.79 -29.80 -20.18
N HIS A 607 -2.73 -30.75 -20.24
CA HIS A 607 -4.12 -30.49 -20.64
C HIS A 607 -4.92 -29.71 -19.57
N TRP A 608 -4.46 -29.71 -18.31
CA TRP A 608 -5.11 -28.99 -17.21
C TRP A 608 -4.13 -28.23 -16.29
N VAL A 609 -2.82 -28.44 -16.43
CA VAL A 609 -1.78 -27.71 -15.69
C VAL A 609 -0.87 -26.96 -16.66
N SER A 610 -0.78 -25.64 -16.51
CA SER A 610 0.20 -24.84 -17.26
C SER A 610 1.56 -24.88 -16.55
N THR A 611 2.60 -25.32 -17.26
CA THR A 611 3.95 -25.48 -16.70
C THR A 611 5.00 -24.84 -17.60
N THR A 612 5.93 -24.06 -17.04
CA THR A 612 7.15 -23.62 -17.73
C THR A 612 8.37 -24.32 -17.16
N PHE A 613 9.23 -24.83 -18.03
CA PHE A 613 10.46 -25.54 -17.65
C PHE A 613 11.66 -24.61 -17.80
N VAL A 614 12.14 -24.09 -16.68
CA VAL A 614 13.27 -23.17 -16.64
C VAL A 614 14.56 -23.96 -16.62
N LYS A 615 15.32 -23.92 -17.71
CA LYS A 615 16.50 -24.76 -17.98
C LYS A 615 17.78 -23.91 -18.07
N PRO A 616 18.33 -23.41 -16.95
CA PRO A 616 19.55 -22.61 -16.96
C PRO A 616 20.80 -23.45 -17.24
N GLY A 617 21.89 -22.77 -17.59
CA GLY A 617 23.24 -23.32 -17.62
C GLY A 617 23.84 -23.55 -16.23
N GLY A 618 25.17 -23.64 -16.14
CA GLY A 618 25.87 -23.88 -14.87
C GLY A 618 25.64 -22.77 -13.85
N LEU A 619 25.12 -23.14 -12.67
CA LEU A 619 24.73 -22.21 -11.60
C LEU A 619 25.91 -21.86 -10.68
N VAL A 620 25.98 -20.60 -10.27
CA VAL A 620 26.99 -20.10 -9.32
C VAL A 620 26.38 -19.18 -8.26
N HIS A 621 26.95 -19.20 -7.05
CA HIS A 621 26.68 -18.17 -6.07
C HIS A 621 27.48 -16.93 -6.43
N ASP A 622 26.81 -15.90 -6.91
CA ASP A 622 27.39 -14.64 -7.35
C ASP A 622 26.34 -13.53 -7.19
N VAL A 623 26.74 -12.27 -7.38
CA VAL A 623 25.83 -11.13 -7.37
C VAL A 623 24.91 -11.16 -8.59
N GLN A 624 23.72 -10.59 -8.45
CA GLN A 624 22.79 -10.41 -9.56
C GLN A 624 23.32 -9.35 -10.51
N ARG A 625 23.42 -9.65 -11.81
CA ARG A 625 23.92 -8.72 -12.83
C ARG A 625 22.92 -8.44 -13.96
N GLY A 626 21.77 -9.10 -13.93
CA GLY A 626 20.74 -9.00 -14.97
C GLY A 626 20.66 -10.28 -15.79
N HIS A 627 19.49 -10.51 -16.38
CA HIS A 627 19.19 -11.75 -17.09
C HIS A 627 18.45 -11.50 -18.41
N THR A 628 18.56 -12.46 -19.31
CA THR A 628 17.77 -12.56 -20.54
C THR A 628 17.14 -13.94 -20.62
N LEU A 629 15.93 -14.01 -21.17
CA LEU A 629 15.23 -15.26 -21.41
C LEU A 629 15.48 -15.73 -22.84
N SER A 630 15.73 -17.02 -23.03
CA SER A 630 15.89 -17.62 -24.35
C SER A 630 15.25 -19.00 -24.41
N THR A 631 14.54 -19.28 -25.50
CA THR A 631 13.99 -20.62 -25.79
C THR A 631 14.94 -21.46 -26.64
N THR A 632 16.05 -20.89 -27.10
CA THR A 632 16.94 -21.50 -28.10
C THR A 632 18.37 -21.69 -27.62
N THR A 633 18.82 -20.98 -26.58
CA THR A 633 20.23 -21.00 -26.17
C THR A 633 20.36 -20.89 -24.65
N ALA A 634 21.19 -21.73 -24.05
CA ALA A 634 21.61 -21.58 -22.65
C ALA A 634 23.06 -21.10 -22.55
N LYS A 635 23.31 -20.09 -21.71
CA LYS A 635 24.65 -19.59 -21.41
C LYS A 635 25.09 -20.09 -20.03
N THR A 636 26.39 -20.40 -19.92
CA THR A 636 27.04 -20.79 -18.66
C THR A 636 28.26 -19.90 -18.42
N PRO A 637 28.49 -19.39 -17.20
CA PRO A 637 27.69 -19.56 -15.98
C PRO A 637 26.58 -18.49 -15.79
N VAL A 638 25.62 -18.79 -14.92
CA VAL A 638 24.55 -17.86 -14.50
C VAL A 638 24.37 -17.88 -12.98
N SER A 639 24.12 -16.72 -12.36
CA SER A 639 23.97 -16.63 -10.91
C SER A 639 22.61 -17.17 -10.45
N PHE A 640 22.53 -17.71 -9.23
CA PHE A 640 21.24 -18.11 -8.63
C PHE A 640 20.23 -16.95 -8.57
N LEU A 641 20.71 -15.71 -8.37
CA LEU A 641 19.85 -14.54 -8.29
C LEU A 641 19.29 -14.14 -9.66
N ASP A 642 20.09 -14.24 -10.72
CA ASP A 642 19.63 -14.00 -12.10
C ASP A 642 18.62 -15.06 -12.53
N VAL A 643 18.85 -16.33 -12.19
CA VAL A 643 17.86 -17.41 -12.42
C VAL A 643 16.56 -17.13 -11.68
N ALA A 644 16.62 -16.78 -10.40
CA ALA A 644 15.42 -16.44 -9.63
C ALA A 644 14.66 -15.27 -10.25
N ALA A 645 15.35 -14.22 -10.69
CA ALA A 645 14.75 -13.07 -11.36
C ALA A 645 14.07 -13.47 -12.68
N GLY A 646 14.72 -14.30 -13.51
CA GLY A 646 14.13 -14.82 -14.74
C GLY A 646 12.92 -15.71 -14.51
N MET A 647 12.96 -16.55 -13.47
CA MET A 647 11.78 -17.35 -13.07
C MET A 647 10.61 -16.45 -12.66
N VAL A 648 10.86 -15.35 -11.95
CA VAL A 648 9.83 -14.37 -11.56
C VAL A 648 9.28 -13.63 -12.78
N GLU A 649 10.13 -13.23 -13.73
CA GLU A 649 9.70 -12.63 -14.99
C GLU A 649 8.76 -13.57 -15.75
N ILE A 650 9.15 -14.83 -15.91
CA ILE A 650 8.32 -15.86 -16.57
C ILE A 650 6.95 -16.01 -15.88
N ALA A 651 6.92 -16.00 -14.55
CA ALA A 651 5.68 -16.12 -13.78
C ALA A 651 4.73 -14.92 -13.93
N ASN A 652 5.28 -13.74 -14.23
CA ASN A 652 4.51 -12.50 -14.40
C ASN A 652 3.90 -12.36 -15.80
N VAL A 653 4.34 -13.15 -16.78
CA VAL A 653 3.81 -13.08 -18.15
C VAL A 653 2.42 -13.74 -18.28
N ASP A 654 1.43 -12.96 -18.72
CA ASP A 654 0.02 -13.39 -18.89
C ASP A 654 -0.34 -13.96 -20.28
N ASP A 655 0.47 -13.71 -21.30
CA ASP A 655 0.17 -14.05 -22.71
C ASP A 655 0.37 -15.54 -23.07
N LYS A 656 0.63 -16.40 -22.07
CA LYS A 656 0.87 -17.85 -22.19
C LYS A 656 2.04 -18.24 -23.10
N ARG A 657 2.92 -17.31 -23.51
CA ARG A 657 4.03 -17.60 -24.45
C ARG A 657 5.03 -18.64 -23.97
N TYR A 658 5.10 -18.89 -22.67
CA TYR A 658 6.02 -19.85 -22.06
C TYR A 658 5.33 -21.12 -21.55
N ASP A 659 4.04 -21.28 -21.80
CA ASP A 659 3.29 -22.44 -21.36
C ASP A 659 3.82 -23.69 -22.09
N MET A 660 4.09 -24.74 -21.32
CA MET A 660 4.66 -26.02 -21.76
C MET A 660 6.01 -25.92 -22.48
N THR A 661 6.70 -24.80 -22.34
CA THR A 661 7.92 -24.46 -23.09
C THR A 661 9.17 -24.55 -22.22
N ASN A 662 10.31 -24.82 -22.87
CA ASN A 662 11.64 -24.76 -22.27
C ASN A 662 12.21 -23.35 -22.38
N VAL A 663 12.64 -22.77 -21.26
CA VAL A 663 13.19 -21.41 -21.23
C VAL A 663 14.50 -21.42 -20.44
N SER A 664 15.60 -21.03 -21.07
CA SER A 664 16.85 -20.74 -20.39
C SER A 664 16.86 -19.32 -19.83
N VAL A 665 17.44 -19.17 -18.64
CA VAL A 665 17.80 -17.86 -18.07
C VAL A 665 19.30 -17.68 -18.21
N ASN A 666 19.69 -16.62 -18.92
CA ASN A 666 21.08 -16.34 -19.29
C ASN A 666 21.53 -15.02 -18.66
N ALA A 667 22.74 -14.98 -18.10
CA ALA A 667 23.32 -13.75 -17.57
C ALA A 667 23.53 -12.69 -18.68
N ILE A 668 23.35 -11.42 -18.34
CA ILE A 668 23.73 -10.29 -19.20
C ILE A 668 25.21 -9.96 -18.99
N GLY A 669 25.97 -9.89 -20.09
CA GLY A 669 27.38 -9.51 -20.10
C GLY A 669 28.35 -10.62 -19.69
N ASP A 670 29.64 -10.29 -19.74
CA ASP A 670 30.75 -11.15 -19.31
C ASP A 670 31.16 -10.79 -17.88
N GLY A 671 31.54 -11.78 -17.07
CA GLY A 671 32.03 -11.55 -15.69
C GLY A 671 31.34 -12.34 -14.59
N THR A 672 30.44 -13.27 -14.93
CA THR A 672 29.91 -14.25 -13.97
C THR A 672 31.03 -15.18 -13.51
N ALA A 673 31.16 -15.36 -12.19
CA ALA A 673 32.23 -16.17 -11.61
C ALA A 673 32.22 -17.61 -12.13
N PHE A 674 33.42 -18.18 -12.30
CA PHE A 674 33.56 -19.58 -12.69
C PHE A 674 32.99 -20.52 -11.60
N PRO A 675 32.18 -21.53 -11.94
CA PRO A 675 31.49 -22.38 -10.97
C PRO A 675 32.44 -23.45 -10.39
N TRP A 676 33.40 -23.07 -9.54
CA TRP A 676 34.37 -23.99 -8.92
C TRP A 676 33.73 -25.15 -8.17
N LYS A 677 32.60 -24.91 -7.49
CA LYS A 677 31.82 -25.99 -6.86
C LYS A 677 31.30 -27.00 -7.87
N GLY A 678 31.01 -26.58 -9.09
CA GLY A 678 30.62 -27.47 -10.19
C GLY A 678 31.71 -28.49 -10.51
N VAL A 679 32.99 -28.12 -10.49
CA VAL A 679 34.11 -29.05 -10.69
C VAL A 679 34.14 -30.12 -9.60
N TYR A 680 33.97 -29.72 -8.33
CA TYR A 680 33.88 -30.66 -7.22
C TYR A 680 32.71 -31.65 -7.42
N TYR A 681 31.52 -31.17 -7.76
CA TYR A 681 30.35 -32.01 -7.98
C TYR A 681 30.47 -32.91 -9.22
N VAL A 682 31.21 -32.50 -10.25
CA VAL A 682 31.54 -33.38 -11.37
C VAL A 682 32.42 -34.53 -10.90
N MET A 683 33.46 -34.26 -10.12
CA MET A 683 34.36 -35.29 -9.61
C MET A 683 33.65 -36.29 -8.68
N THR A 684 32.89 -35.79 -7.71
CA THR A 684 32.11 -36.66 -6.80
C THR A 684 30.96 -37.34 -7.53
N GLY A 685 30.34 -36.68 -8.50
CA GLY A 685 29.30 -37.24 -9.35
C GLY A 685 29.77 -38.44 -10.18
N LEU A 686 30.97 -38.36 -10.76
CA LEU A 686 31.62 -39.48 -11.44
C LEU A 686 31.95 -40.63 -10.47
N LEU A 687 32.46 -40.31 -9.28
CA LEU A 687 32.70 -41.30 -8.22
C LEU A 687 31.40 -42.05 -7.88
N PHE A 688 30.29 -41.35 -7.68
CA PHE A 688 28.99 -41.94 -7.36
C PHE A 688 28.36 -42.69 -8.52
N HIS A 689 28.69 -42.33 -9.77
CA HIS A 689 28.25 -43.07 -10.95
C HIS A 689 28.94 -44.43 -11.06
N PHE A 690 30.28 -44.44 -11.02
CA PHE A 690 31.07 -45.66 -11.21
C PHE A 690 31.14 -46.53 -9.95
N PHE A 691 31.04 -45.91 -8.77
CA PHE A 691 31.09 -46.59 -7.47
C PHE A 691 29.93 -46.14 -6.55
N PRO A 692 28.66 -46.48 -6.87
CA PRO A 692 27.49 -45.97 -6.13
C PRO A 692 27.51 -46.25 -4.62
N TRP A 693 28.16 -47.34 -4.20
CA TRP A 693 28.30 -47.70 -2.78
C TRP A 693 29.08 -46.66 -1.96
N THR A 694 29.93 -45.86 -2.60
CA THR A 694 30.71 -44.79 -1.96
C THR A 694 29.83 -43.63 -1.49
N TYR A 695 28.64 -43.45 -2.07
CA TYR A 695 27.70 -42.40 -1.71
C TYR A 695 27.29 -42.47 -0.23
N LYS A 696 27.21 -43.68 0.36
CA LYS A 696 26.91 -43.85 1.79
C LYS A 696 27.93 -43.13 2.70
N TYR A 697 29.15 -42.94 2.22
CA TYR A 697 30.26 -42.37 2.99
C TYR A 697 30.52 -40.91 2.65
N PHE A 698 30.30 -40.50 1.40
CA PHE A 698 30.69 -39.18 0.89
C PHE A 698 29.53 -38.34 0.32
N GLY A 699 28.30 -38.88 0.31
CA GLY A 699 27.12 -38.15 -0.15
C GLY A 699 26.73 -37.02 0.80
N ASP A 700 26.30 -35.89 0.25
CA ASP A 700 25.88 -34.71 1.00
C ASP A 700 24.45 -34.85 1.53
N CYS A 701 23.66 -35.75 0.92
CA CYS A 701 22.27 -36.03 1.30
C CYS A 701 22.09 -37.45 1.84
N PRO A 702 21.20 -37.65 2.83
CA PRO A 702 20.87 -38.99 3.31
C PRO A 702 20.17 -39.78 2.20
N MET A 703 20.60 -41.03 2.00
CA MET A 703 19.98 -41.95 1.04
C MET A 703 18.48 -42.12 1.33
N PRO A 704 17.64 -42.24 0.28
CA PRO A 704 16.23 -42.55 0.46
C PRO A 704 16.07 -43.84 1.27
N LYS A 705 15.18 -43.84 2.27
CA LYS A 705 14.82 -45.09 2.93
C LYS A 705 14.17 -46.00 1.88
N PRO A 706 14.52 -47.30 1.81
CA PRO A 706 13.83 -48.21 0.90
C PRO A 706 12.34 -48.14 1.21
N LYS A 707 11.52 -47.82 0.18
CA LYS A 707 10.07 -47.96 0.28
C LYS A 707 9.85 -49.43 0.60
N LYS A 708 9.30 -49.75 1.79
CA LYS A 708 8.89 -51.12 2.10
C LYS A 708 7.95 -51.51 0.96
N ASP A 709 8.30 -52.56 0.23
CA ASP A 709 7.44 -53.14 -0.79
C ASP A 709 6.05 -53.34 -0.18
N LEU A 710 5.05 -52.77 -0.84
CA LEU A 710 3.63 -53.00 -0.58
C LEU A 710 3.24 -54.38 -1.12
#